data_AF-A0A845GBI7-F1
#
_entry.id   AF-A0A845GBI7-F1
#
_cell.length_a   1.000
_cell.length_b   1.000
_cell.length_c   1.000
_cell.angle_alpha   90.00
_cell.angle_beta   90.00
_cell.angle_gamma   90.00
#
_symmetry.space_group_name_H-M   'P 1'
#
loop_
_entity.id
_entity.type
_entity.pdbx_description
1 polymer ?
#
loop_
_entity_poly.entity_id
_entity_poly.type
_entity_poly.pdbx_seq_one_letter_code
_entity_poly.pdbx_strand_id
1 'polypeptide(L)'
;MVADIVLLTVNKHEQTQLTIALKDHVGRELLPFQGASHEIYLDAGEINGQRVMVAKSLIGSTGPGASFDTVTNILEDISPKAIIAVGIAWGAKNADGQQIGDILLSTRLRDAQHNKVTPEMVTSRGVIEAPNGMLLKTFGTVADLIGKRTHEGLLISIETLFDDEKHRDKFLFAEHGQAIGGEMEGSGLLMSLRRMKDRHVDWLIVKAICDWGFKKNLDPQEKERDQLLAARNAAELCVATIAKFRIVEVSEMNISNQSHVSSDLGILSKIEPERLLQGVPERSIAKTVQAYISKNSSFSLAEGFPIKKKEWSEKLIFELYKLTEQLGSPKYFLYIHEAANQSGTHYYVRSNKLLEKGVPLIVLTEKPLALKESERRKDNLKVVFETPNVFFIDDFGRQFLYQNQIQEFVPYNQPVYIESFTQNSLAGSPESALHQLKSWYESVSVPLMVIKGYGGIGKTTLVKQFLNEIHSSNPDTGILFIDSREIIGELETITRSRQKIDDIYDFYHAQTVKQTGDTERLSKDLLSLSIDNGSLVIVLDGIDEVIAKLGAKFDAVNFISSISTIYSTDLQRAKIIITCRDYFWDSLHSGKSVESLDLQPFNRDMAEEFFKKSLDTPSRIEKALAIANKFALKTQQHAEDVYIPYVLDIIVYLIKKKTEFGDELLGTIDYGSLLSRQNSNDFLVANICQRDITKLHSLSVESQIEFFVQLSVAKDGHISIYDVKNLLGRLPNDGEEVRDDTIERLKGHPLLIHSDNKLYFRYDFFNEYFKSLYIVKYFSAKNTEMLTPDFVDVAAYYLRFDGEFMRSVCERMTLDEESLLFGIETVERLREGEKGPDGRLNYKSLRAISGVFCLFLSLMRDSGNTKFDVAACNSMMEHFFGKDNEIHGFSLIDLGSNFPTKPIFDFRGLILSDCYFEQYDFFWDCAIDSETRFCNSIFKSLEPRKDVRPNFHVRTFDERCDTSAIAHLLAKKKEEASHHMVEVREDLVRFFRLFYERGNFYPQKQERVRGMVFTGKYLPTLIKQGVIDSFVDDKKTSLGPQYRVTSAFIPIVKYIEQGGACIELDRAAQLFAK
;
A
#
# COMPACT_ATOMS: atom_id res chain seq x y z
N MET A 1 14.67 -6.07 -24.07
CA MET A 1 14.52 -7.06 -25.16
C MET A 1 13.43 -8.01 -24.70
N VAL A 2 12.46 -8.40 -25.54
CA VAL A 2 11.31 -9.21 -25.07
C VAL A 2 11.47 -10.67 -25.49
N ALA A 3 11.19 -11.61 -24.59
CA ALA A 3 11.05 -13.03 -24.89
C ALA A 3 9.57 -13.41 -24.96
N ASP A 4 9.20 -14.37 -25.81
CA ASP A 4 7.87 -14.96 -25.79
C ASP A 4 7.82 -16.11 -24.77
N ILE A 5 8.84 -16.96 -24.79
CA ILE A 5 8.94 -18.17 -23.95
C ILE A 5 10.29 -18.16 -23.24
N VAL A 6 10.27 -18.41 -21.93
CA VAL A 6 11.47 -18.67 -21.14
C VAL A 6 11.45 -20.11 -20.64
N LEU A 7 12.53 -20.83 -20.92
CA LEU A 7 12.75 -22.19 -20.42
C LEU A 7 13.68 -22.08 -19.21
N LEU A 8 13.14 -22.35 -18.02
CA LEU A 8 13.86 -22.23 -16.75
C LEU A 8 14.48 -23.57 -16.38
N THR A 9 15.79 -23.61 -16.18
CA THR A 9 16.52 -24.78 -15.67
C THR A 9 17.30 -24.44 -14.41
N VAL A 10 17.85 -25.44 -13.73
CA VAL A 10 18.45 -25.27 -12.41
C VAL A 10 19.83 -25.92 -12.38
N ASN A 11 19.88 -27.24 -12.54
CA ASN A 11 21.12 -27.97 -12.43
C ASN A 11 21.88 -28.08 -13.76
N LYS A 12 23.12 -28.58 -13.70
CA LYS A 12 24.01 -28.66 -14.86
C LYS A 12 23.47 -29.60 -15.95
N HIS A 13 22.86 -30.73 -15.59
CA HIS A 13 22.34 -31.69 -16.57
C HIS A 13 21.16 -31.09 -17.33
N GLU A 14 20.25 -30.43 -16.63
CA GLU A 14 19.09 -29.75 -17.20
C GLU A 14 19.52 -28.70 -18.23
N GLN A 15 20.38 -27.75 -17.82
CA GLN A 15 20.89 -26.70 -18.69
C GLN A 15 21.61 -27.29 -19.92
N THR A 16 22.45 -28.31 -19.71
CA THR A 16 23.26 -28.91 -20.78
C THR A 16 22.37 -29.63 -21.78
N GLN A 17 21.47 -30.50 -21.34
CA GLN A 17 20.60 -31.26 -22.25
C GLN A 17 19.62 -30.32 -22.99
N LEU A 18 19.11 -29.29 -22.31
CA LEU A 18 18.23 -28.31 -22.97
C LEU A 18 18.99 -27.50 -24.02
N THR A 19 20.21 -27.06 -23.71
CA THR A 19 21.04 -26.30 -24.66
C THR A 19 21.41 -27.15 -25.87
N ILE A 20 21.72 -28.44 -25.68
CA ILE A 20 21.97 -29.39 -26.79
C ILE A 20 20.70 -29.53 -27.65
N ALA A 21 19.54 -29.81 -27.04
CA ALA A 21 18.29 -29.99 -27.78
C ALA A 21 17.90 -28.74 -28.58
N LEU A 22 18.07 -27.55 -28.00
CA LEU A 22 17.82 -26.28 -28.69
C LEU A 22 18.82 -26.05 -29.82
N LYS A 23 20.13 -26.25 -29.57
CA LYS A 23 21.19 -26.10 -30.57
C LYS A 23 20.97 -27.03 -31.76
N ASP A 24 20.64 -28.29 -31.51
CA ASP A 24 20.35 -29.28 -32.55
C ASP A 24 19.12 -28.87 -33.38
N HIS A 25 18.14 -28.23 -32.76
CA HIS A 25 16.96 -27.73 -33.45
C HIS A 25 17.22 -26.45 -34.27
N VAL A 26 17.92 -25.45 -33.70
CA VAL A 26 18.17 -24.16 -34.37
C VAL A 26 19.39 -24.15 -35.28
N GLY A 27 20.24 -25.18 -35.21
CA GLY A 27 21.45 -25.31 -36.03
C GLY A 27 22.58 -24.33 -35.70
N ARG A 28 22.53 -23.67 -34.54
CA ARG A 28 23.53 -22.69 -34.09
C ARG A 28 23.69 -22.68 -32.57
N GLU A 29 24.80 -22.12 -32.10
CA GLU A 29 24.98 -21.85 -30.66
C GLU A 29 23.95 -20.81 -30.17
N LEU A 30 23.48 -21.00 -28.94
CA LEU A 30 22.65 -20.02 -28.26
C LEU A 30 23.52 -18.83 -27.84
N LEU A 31 23.00 -17.61 -28.00
CA LEU A 31 23.77 -16.40 -27.75
C LEU A 31 23.56 -15.92 -26.31
N PRO A 32 24.64 -15.77 -25.50
CA PRO A 32 24.49 -15.23 -24.17
C PRO A 32 24.16 -13.73 -24.22
N PHE A 33 23.27 -13.29 -23.35
CA PHE A 33 22.88 -11.91 -23.15
C PHE A 33 22.72 -11.64 -21.65
N GLN A 34 23.16 -10.48 -21.18
CA GLN A 34 23.02 -10.06 -19.78
C GLN A 34 21.87 -9.05 -19.65
N GLY A 35 20.91 -9.35 -18.78
CA GLY A 35 19.80 -8.46 -18.45
C GLY A 35 20.19 -7.25 -17.60
N ALA A 36 19.22 -6.36 -17.35
CA ALA A 36 19.41 -5.19 -16.50
C ALA A 36 19.64 -5.56 -15.04
N SER A 37 19.07 -6.69 -14.59
CA SER A 37 19.30 -7.30 -13.27
C SER A 37 20.68 -7.95 -13.10
N HIS A 38 21.51 -7.95 -14.15
CA HIS A 38 22.75 -8.72 -14.27
C HIS A 38 22.61 -10.23 -14.44
N GLU A 39 21.38 -10.76 -14.51
CA GLU A 39 21.09 -12.16 -14.86
C GLU A 39 21.57 -12.48 -16.29
N ILE A 40 22.01 -13.72 -16.53
CA ILE A 40 22.52 -14.17 -17.84
C ILE A 40 21.52 -15.12 -18.49
N TYR A 41 21.07 -14.75 -19.68
CA TYR A 41 20.14 -15.52 -20.51
C TYR A 41 20.86 -16.10 -21.73
N LEU A 42 20.39 -17.23 -22.25
CA LEU A 42 20.81 -17.77 -23.54
C LEU A 42 19.67 -17.63 -24.56
N ASP A 43 19.90 -16.84 -25.61
CA ASP A 43 18.92 -16.59 -26.67
C ASP A 43 19.01 -17.67 -27.76
N ALA A 44 17.95 -18.48 -27.87
CA ALA A 44 17.80 -19.48 -28.93
C ALA A 44 17.26 -18.88 -30.24
N GLY A 45 16.80 -17.63 -30.21
CA GLY A 45 16.14 -16.95 -31.33
C GLY A 45 14.68 -17.35 -31.46
N GLU A 46 14.16 -17.23 -32.68
CA GLU A 46 12.77 -17.58 -32.97
C GLU A 46 12.62 -19.06 -33.33
N ILE A 47 11.73 -19.75 -32.63
CA ILE A 47 11.29 -21.11 -32.94
C ILE A 47 9.78 -21.06 -33.18
N ASN A 48 9.36 -21.48 -34.37
CA ASN A 48 7.96 -21.42 -34.82
C ASN A 48 7.33 -20.01 -34.71
N GLY A 49 8.14 -18.96 -34.87
CA GLY A 49 7.72 -17.55 -34.76
C GLY A 49 7.52 -17.06 -33.32
N GLN A 50 8.12 -17.72 -32.34
CA GLN A 50 8.12 -17.31 -30.93
C GLN A 50 9.57 -17.17 -30.47
N ARG A 51 9.91 -16.06 -29.81
CA ARG A 51 11.25 -15.85 -29.30
C ARG A 51 11.51 -16.64 -28.02
N VAL A 52 12.49 -17.54 -28.05
CA VAL A 52 12.78 -18.49 -26.97
C VAL A 52 14.10 -18.14 -26.30
N MET A 53 14.06 -18.02 -24.97
CA MET A 53 15.24 -17.82 -24.13
C MET A 53 15.36 -18.90 -23.07
N VAL A 54 16.58 -19.16 -22.62
CA VAL A 54 16.87 -20.07 -21.50
C VAL A 54 17.43 -19.25 -20.34
N ALA A 55 16.93 -19.50 -19.15
CA ALA A 55 17.42 -18.94 -17.90
C ALA A 55 17.85 -20.07 -16.94
N LYS A 56 18.81 -19.77 -16.07
CA LYS A 56 19.32 -20.74 -15.10
C LYS A 56 19.19 -20.21 -13.68
N SER A 57 18.45 -20.93 -12.85
CA SER A 57 18.34 -20.65 -11.43
C SER A 57 19.29 -21.51 -10.59
N LEU A 58 19.55 -21.09 -9.35
CA LEU A 58 20.11 -21.93 -8.30
C LEU A 58 19.01 -22.84 -7.70
N ILE A 59 19.44 -23.92 -7.07
CA ILE A 59 18.54 -24.92 -6.47
C ILE A 59 17.71 -24.28 -5.34
N GLY A 60 16.41 -24.54 -5.33
CA GLY A 60 15.48 -24.09 -4.30
C GLY A 60 14.55 -22.95 -4.72
N SER A 61 13.67 -22.56 -3.79
CA SER A 61 12.63 -21.56 -4.02
C SER A 61 13.02 -20.17 -3.54
N THR A 62 13.76 -20.08 -2.44
CA THR A 62 14.08 -18.85 -1.71
C THR A 62 15.59 -18.73 -1.48
N GLY A 63 16.16 -17.60 -1.88
CA GLY A 63 17.59 -17.32 -1.81
C GLY A 63 18.06 -16.49 -3.00
N PRO A 64 19.17 -15.72 -2.88
CA PRO A 64 19.73 -14.97 -4.01
C PRO A 64 20.07 -15.91 -5.16
N GLY A 65 19.55 -15.63 -6.35
CA GLY A 65 19.67 -16.47 -7.55
C GLY A 65 18.86 -17.76 -7.54
N ALA A 66 18.05 -18.05 -6.51
CA ALA A 66 17.11 -19.18 -6.51
C ALA A 66 15.83 -18.83 -7.30
N SER A 67 14.90 -19.77 -7.47
CA SER A 67 13.84 -19.63 -8.48
C SER A 67 12.94 -18.41 -8.30
N PHE A 68 12.66 -17.97 -7.07
CA PHE A 68 11.95 -16.71 -6.84
C PHE A 68 12.70 -15.50 -7.42
N ASP A 69 13.98 -15.37 -7.07
CA ASP A 69 14.84 -14.26 -7.49
C ASP A 69 15.07 -14.28 -9.02
N THR A 70 15.42 -15.43 -9.57
CA THR A 70 15.62 -15.61 -11.01
C THR A 70 14.35 -15.32 -11.80
N VAL A 71 13.17 -15.78 -11.35
CA VAL A 71 11.91 -15.51 -12.06
C VAL A 71 11.51 -14.04 -11.97
N THR A 72 11.75 -13.37 -10.83
CA THR A 72 11.57 -11.92 -10.73
C THR A 72 12.46 -11.18 -11.73
N ASN A 73 13.74 -11.54 -11.82
CA ASN A 73 14.67 -10.98 -12.80
C ASN A 73 14.23 -11.23 -14.25
N ILE A 74 13.76 -12.45 -14.57
CA ILE A 74 13.21 -12.79 -15.89
C ILE A 74 12.03 -11.87 -16.25
N LEU A 75 11.10 -11.67 -15.33
CA LEU A 75 9.90 -10.87 -15.55
C LEU A 75 10.25 -9.40 -15.82
N GLU A 76 11.24 -8.87 -15.11
CA GLU A 76 11.73 -7.49 -15.24
C GLU A 76 12.59 -7.28 -16.49
N ASP A 77 13.54 -8.17 -16.77
CA ASP A 77 14.54 -7.99 -17.84
C ASP A 77 13.98 -8.26 -19.24
N ILE A 78 13.21 -9.34 -19.37
CA ILE A 78 12.84 -9.91 -20.67
C ILE A 78 11.35 -10.18 -20.83
N SER A 79 10.55 -10.00 -19.77
CA SER A 79 9.11 -9.84 -19.89
C SER A 79 8.45 -10.97 -20.73
N PRO A 80 8.52 -12.24 -20.31
CA PRO A 80 8.01 -13.39 -21.07
C PRO A 80 6.49 -13.54 -21.04
N LYS A 81 5.91 -14.21 -22.04
CA LYS A 81 4.49 -14.60 -22.04
C LYS A 81 4.26 -15.96 -21.41
N ALA A 82 5.23 -16.86 -21.51
CA ALA A 82 5.21 -18.16 -20.83
C ALA A 82 6.57 -18.52 -20.21
N ILE A 83 6.53 -19.18 -19.04
CA ILE A 83 7.71 -19.75 -18.37
C ILE A 83 7.51 -21.26 -18.20
N ILE A 84 8.37 -22.07 -18.81
CA ILE A 84 8.34 -23.53 -18.67
C ILE A 84 9.51 -23.95 -17.77
N ALA A 85 9.22 -24.50 -16.60
CA ALA A 85 10.25 -25.03 -15.71
C ALA A 85 10.62 -26.44 -16.16
N VAL A 86 11.78 -26.55 -16.83
CA VAL A 86 12.28 -27.79 -17.42
C VAL A 86 13.28 -28.44 -16.49
N GLY A 87 13.26 -29.76 -16.38
CA GLY A 87 14.31 -30.46 -15.66
C GLY A 87 13.97 -31.81 -15.06
N ILE A 88 14.46 -32.07 -13.85
CA ILE A 88 14.33 -33.36 -13.17
C ILE A 88 13.51 -33.26 -11.88
N ALA A 89 12.85 -34.36 -11.53
CA ALA A 89 12.03 -34.50 -10.34
C ALA A 89 12.18 -35.90 -9.74
N TRP A 90 11.61 -36.09 -8.55
CA TRP A 90 11.42 -37.43 -7.99
C TRP A 90 9.99 -37.92 -8.24
N GLY A 91 9.83 -39.22 -8.42
CA GLY A 91 8.53 -39.87 -8.66
C GLY A 91 7.85 -40.35 -7.37
N ALA A 92 6.52 -40.28 -7.32
CA ALA A 92 5.73 -40.73 -6.16
C ALA A 92 4.97 -42.05 -6.39
N LYS A 93 4.94 -42.54 -7.63
CA LYS A 93 4.02 -43.60 -8.09
C LYS A 93 4.76 -44.76 -8.78
N ASN A 94 5.93 -45.13 -8.26
CA ASN A 94 6.71 -46.26 -8.75
C ASN A 94 5.94 -47.59 -8.70
N ALA A 95 5.12 -47.79 -7.67
CA ALA A 95 4.23 -48.96 -7.56
C ALA A 95 3.10 -48.93 -8.60
N ASP A 96 2.70 -47.75 -9.06
CA ASP A 96 1.60 -47.54 -10.01
C ASP A 96 2.11 -47.36 -11.46
N GLY A 97 3.35 -47.80 -11.74
CA GLY A 97 3.89 -47.92 -13.10
C GLY A 97 4.80 -46.78 -13.59
N GLN A 98 5.10 -45.78 -12.75
CA GLN A 98 6.13 -44.79 -13.09
C GLN A 98 7.51 -45.44 -13.24
N GLN A 99 8.33 -44.92 -14.15
CA GLN A 99 9.71 -45.35 -14.36
C GLN A 99 10.66 -44.15 -14.45
N ILE A 100 11.96 -44.39 -14.18
CA ILE A 100 13.01 -43.39 -14.41
C ILE A 100 12.96 -42.93 -15.86
N GLY A 101 13.01 -41.61 -16.06
CA GLY A 101 12.91 -40.96 -17.36
C GLY A 101 11.48 -40.65 -17.83
N ASP A 102 10.43 -41.17 -17.17
CA ASP A 102 9.06 -40.72 -17.46
C ASP A 102 8.91 -39.23 -17.12
N ILE A 103 8.09 -38.52 -17.90
CA ILE A 103 7.90 -37.07 -17.76
C ILE A 103 6.68 -36.80 -16.89
N LEU A 104 6.81 -35.91 -15.92
CA LEU A 104 5.73 -35.38 -15.09
C LEU A 104 5.29 -34.02 -15.64
N LEU A 105 4.00 -33.89 -15.93
CA LEU A 105 3.36 -32.64 -16.32
C LEU A 105 2.45 -32.19 -15.17
N SER A 106 2.70 -30.99 -14.63
CA SER A 106 1.86 -30.46 -13.55
C SER A 106 0.48 -30.08 -14.08
N THR A 107 -0.56 -30.82 -13.71
CA THR A 107 -1.97 -30.34 -13.81
C THR A 107 -2.29 -29.32 -12.73
N ARG A 108 -1.57 -29.43 -11.62
CA ARG A 108 -1.68 -28.66 -10.39
C ARG A 108 -0.31 -28.69 -9.71
N LEU A 109 0.06 -27.60 -9.06
CA LEU A 109 1.30 -27.49 -8.29
C LEU A 109 0.94 -27.06 -6.87
N ARG A 110 1.39 -27.84 -5.88
CA ARG A 110 1.28 -27.51 -4.46
C ARG A 110 2.53 -26.74 -4.05
N ASP A 111 2.34 -25.52 -3.54
CA ASP A 111 3.37 -24.88 -2.73
C ASP A 111 3.41 -25.56 -1.35
N ALA A 112 4.44 -26.36 -1.11
CA ALA A 112 4.63 -27.07 0.15
C ALA A 112 5.83 -26.51 0.93
N GLN A 113 6.17 -25.23 0.78
CA GLN A 113 7.14 -24.59 1.70
C GLN A 113 6.52 -24.30 3.06
N HIS A 114 5.21 -24.02 3.09
CA HIS A 114 4.46 -23.70 4.29
C HIS A 114 3.65 -24.92 4.74
N ASN A 115 4.05 -25.53 5.86
CA ASN A 115 3.39 -26.71 6.41
C ASN A 115 3.39 -26.66 7.93
N LYS A 116 2.33 -27.22 8.52
CA LYS A 116 2.30 -27.55 9.95
C LYS A 116 2.83 -28.97 10.12
N VAL A 117 3.86 -29.13 10.96
CA VAL A 117 4.42 -30.43 11.30
C VAL A 117 4.07 -30.74 12.75
N THR A 118 3.48 -31.91 12.99
CA THR A 118 3.34 -32.52 14.32
C THR A 118 4.17 -33.81 14.35
N PRO A 119 4.37 -34.42 15.53
CA PRO A 119 5.05 -35.72 15.61
C PRO A 119 4.40 -36.79 14.69
N GLU A 120 3.09 -36.72 14.51
CA GLU A 120 2.26 -37.72 13.82
C GLU A 120 1.97 -37.36 12.35
N MET A 121 1.84 -36.08 12.00
CA MET A 121 1.31 -35.66 10.69
C MET A 121 1.98 -34.39 10.14
N VAL A 122 2.03 -34.30 8.80
CA VAL A 122 2.30 -33.05 8.07
C VAL A 122 0.99 -32.56 7.46
N THR A 123 0.71 -31.26 7.58
CA THR A 123 -0.42 -30.61 6.92
C THR A 123 0.10 -29.45 6.08
N SER A 124 -0.04 -29.57 4.76
CA SER A 124 0.30 -28.49 3.82
C SER A 124 -0.61 -27.28 4.03
N ARG A 125 -0.02 -26.08 4.03
CA ARG A 125 -0.73 -24.80 4.16
C ARG A 125 -0.59 -23.91 2.94
N GLY A 126 0.42 -24.14 2.09
CA GLY A 126 0.54 -23.41 0.83
C GLY A 126 -0.55 -23.81 -0.16
N VAL A 127 -0.82 -22.94 -1.12
CA VAL A 127 -1.93 -23.09 -2.06
C VAL A 127 -1.65 -24.15 -3.13
N ILE A 128 -2.71 -24.62 -3.78
CA ILE A 128 -2.61 -25.34 -5.06
C ILE A 128 -2.96 -24.36 -6.17
N GLU A 129 -2.09 -24.27 -7.18
CA GLU A 129 -2.40 -23.56 -8.42
C GLU A 129 -2.38 -24.49 -9.61
N ALA A 130 -3.21 -24.19 -10.62
CA ALA A 130 -3.27 -24.92 -11.87
C ALA A 130 -2.66 -24.05 -12.99
N PRO A 131 -1.85 -24.63 -13.88
CA PRO A 131 -1.40 -23.93 -15.08
C PRO A 131 -2.53 -23.84 -16.11
N ASN A 132 -2.25 -23.11 -17.20
CA ASN A 132 -3.16 -22.99 -18.33
C ASN A 132 -3.44 -24.38 -18.96
N GLY A 133 -4.72 -24.78 -18.98
CA GLY A 133 -5.13 -26.08 -19.50
C GLY A 133 -4.82 -26.28 -20.99
N MET A 134 -4.74 -25.20 -21.76
CA MET A 134 -4.39 -25.26 -23.19
C MET A 134 -2.90 -25.57 -23.39
N LEU A 135 -2.05 -24.97 -22.56
CA LEU A 135 -0.61 -25.25 -22.52
C LEU A 135 -0.37 -26.72 -22.13
N LEU A 136 -1.03 -27.20 -21.07
CA LEU A 136 -0.97 -28.60 -20.64
C LEU A 136 -1.39 -29.56 -21.75
N LYS A 137 -2.56 -29.34 -22.37
CA LYS A 137 -3.06 -30.19 -23.47
C LYS A 137 -2.09 -30.25 -24.64
N THR A 138 -1.43 -29.14 -24.95
CA THR A 138 -0.45 -29.06 -26.05
C THR A 138 0.77 -29.94 -25.75
N PHE A 139 1.32 -29.85 -24.53
CA PHE A 139 2.43 -30.70 -24.10
C PHE A 139 2.06 -32.19 -24.07
N GLY A 140 0.89 -32.54 -23.53
CA GLY A 140 0.38 -33.93 -23.54
C GLY A 140 0.24 -34.48 -24.96
N THR A 141 -0.36 -33.69 -25.87
CA THR A 141 -0.52 -34.07 -27.28
C THR A 141 0.83 -34.28 -27.97
N VAL A 142 1.81 -33.41 -27.72
CA VAL A 142 3.14 -33.55 -28.32
C VAL A 142 3.85 -34.78 -27.77
N ALA A 143 3.75 -35.04 -26.47
CA ALA A 143 4.34 -36.23 -25.85
C ALA A 143 3.85 -37.51 -26.52
N ASP A 144 2.54 -37.62 -26.76
CA ASP A 144 1.94 -38.74 -27.50
C ASP A 144 2.50 -38.84 -28.93
N LEU A 145 2.62 -37.71 -29.64
CA LEU A 145 3.14 -37.66 -31.01
C LEU A 145 4.60 -38.10 -31.13
N ILE A 146 5.42 -37.84 -30.12
CA ILE A 146 6.85 -38.20 -30.11
C ILE A 146 7.14 -39.47 -29.30
N GLY A 147 6.10 -40.14 -28.79
CA GLY A 147 6.21 -41.38 -28.03
C GLY A 147 6.91 -41.24 -26.68
N LYS A 148 6.82 -40.09 -26.02
CA LYS A 148 7.32 -39.89 -24.65
C LYS A 148 6.22 -40.21 -23.65
N ARG A 149 6.52 -41.07 -22.66
CA ARG A 149 5.57 -41.36 -21.58
C ARG A 149 5.48 -40.18 -20.62
N THR A 150 4.26 -39.72 -20.39
CA THR A 150 3.93 -38.64 -19.47
C THR A 150 2.98 -39.11 -18.37
N HIS A 151 3.06 -38.45 -17.22
CA HIS A 151 2.10 -38.56 -16.12
C HIS A 151 1.61 -37.16 -15.79
N GLU A 152 0.31 -36.94 -15.90
CA GLU A 152 -0.36 -35.67 -15.60
C GLU A 152 -0.96 -35.71 -14.20
N GLY A 153 -0.62 -34.75 -13.34
CA GLY A 153 -1.10 -34.79 -11.96
C GLY A 153 -0.62 -33.65 -11.07
N LEU A 154 -0.81 -33.83 -9.76
CA LEU A 154 -0.36 -32.87 -8.74
C LEU A 154 1.14 -33.06 -8.49
N LEU A 155 1.92 -31.98 -8.61
CA LEU A 155 3.32 -31.95 -8.16
C LEU A 155 3.45 -31.20 -6.84
N ILE A 156 4.37 -31.66 -5.99
CA ILE A 156 4.74 -30.98 -4.75
C ILE A 156 6.03 -30.20 -4.98
N SER A 157 6.00 -28.89 -4.75
CA SER A 157 7.20 -28.06 -4.68
C SER A 157 7.59 -27.82 -3.22
N ILE A 158 8.79 -28.26 -2.84
CA ILE A 158 9.34 -28.02 -1.49
C ILE A 158 10.86 -28.00 -1.52
N GLU A 159 11.49 -27.12 -0.76
CA GLU A 159 12.96 -27.03 -0.67
C GLU A 159 13.61 -28.21 0.08
N THR A 160 12.79 -29.06 0.70
CA THR A 160 13.28 -30.25 1.37
C THR A 160 13.69 -31.28 0.34
N LEU A 161 15.00 -31.51 0.22
CA LEU A 161 15.53 -32.61 -0.56
C LEU A 161 15.31 -33.93 0.21
N PHE A 162 14.29 -34.69 -0.16
CA PHE A 162 14.02 -35.98 0.48
C PHE A 162 15.10 -37.02 0.14
N ASP A 163 15.52 -37.77 1.16
CA ASP A 163 16.28 -39.02 1.02
C ASP A 163 15.78 -40.13 1.99
N ASP A 164 14.62 -39.88 2.62
CA ASP A 164 13.97 -40.81 3.54
C ASP A 164 12.53 -41.06 3.09
N GLU A 165 12.19 -42.33 2.89
CA GLU A 165 10.91 -42.77 2.36
C GLU A 165 9.76 -42.34 3.28
N LYS A 166 9.93 -42.53 4.60
CA LYS A 166 8.89 -42.18 5.58
C LYS A 166 8.65 -40.69 5.65
N HIS A 167 9.70 -39.88 5.58
CA HIS A 167 9.60 -38.43 5.64
C HIS A 167 8.91 -37.87 4.39
N ARG A 168 9.31 -38.34 3.20
CA ARG A 168 8.65 -38.01 1.93
C ARG A 168 7.17 -38.41 1.96
N ASP A 169 6.86 -39.61 2.45
CA ASP A 169 5.49 -40.14 2.47
C ASP A 169 4.54 -39.33 3.35
N LYS A 170 5.05 -38.62 4.36
CA LYS A 170 4.22 -37.68 5.14
C LYS A 170 3.66 -36.55 4.26
N PHE A 171 4.44 -36.06 3.30
CA PHE A 171 3.99 -35.03 2.35
C PHE A 171 3.06 -35.61 1.29
N LEU A 172 3.33 -36.83 0.80
CA LEU A 172 2.38 -37.52 -0.09
C LEU A 172 1.03 -37.78 0.60
N PHE A 173 1.05 -38.15 1.88
CA PHE A 173 -0.15 -38.35 2.69
C PHE A 173 -0.91 -37.04 2.93
N ALA A 174 -0.21 -35.94 3.16
CA ALA A 174 -0.81 -34.61 3.29
C ALA A 174 -1.63 -34.20 2.04
N GLU A 175 -1.22 -34.69 0.86
CA GLU A 175 -1.94 -34.50 -0.40
C GLU A 175 -2.87 -35.68 -0.75
N HIS A 176 -3.27 -36.47 0.24
CA HIS A 176 -4.17 -37.63 0.08
C HIS A 176 -3.69 -38.64 -0.99
N GLY A 177 -2.37 -38.76 -1.18
CA GLY A 177 -1.77 -39.64 -2.18
C GLY A 177 -2.01 -39.21 -3.63
N GLN A 178 -2.49 -37.99 -3.88
CA GLN A 178 -2.75 -37.48 -5.24
C GLN A 178 -1.48 -37.03 -5.97
N ALA A 179 -0.41 -36.74 -5.23
CA ALA A 179 0.84 -36.28 -5.82
C ALA A 179 1.50 -37.36 -6.67
N ILE A 180 1.96 -36.98 -7.87
CA ILE A 180 2.66 -37.87 -8.82
C ILE A 180 4.18 -37.74 -8.71
N GLY A 181 4.68 -36.75 -7.97
CA GLY A 181 6.10 -36.50 -7.74
C GLY A 181 6.33 -35.14 -7.10
N GLY A 182 7.59 -34.71 -7.05
CA GLY A 182 7.93 -33.38 -6.57
C GLY A 182 9.30 -32.86 -7.01
N GLU A 183 9.48 -31.56 -6.82
CA GLU A 183 10.64 -30.76 -7.21
C GLU A 183 10.84 -29.59 -6.21
N MET A 184 11.77 -28.67 -6.47
CA MET A 184 12.23 -27.69 -5.45
C MET A 184 12.09 -26.21 -5.88
N GLU A 185 11.62 -25.93 -7.09
CA GLU A 185 11.64 -24.58 -7.69
C GLU A 185 10.25 -24.03 -8.04
N GLY A 186 9.23 -24.87 -8.14
CA GLY A 186 7.89 -24.46 -8.53
C GLY A 186 7.28 -23.41 -7.59
N SER A 187 7.55 -23.49 -6.29
CA SER A 187 7.07 -22.52 -5.29
C SER A 187 7.66 -21.14 -5.54
N GLY A 188 8.96 -21.05 -5.83
CA GLY A 188 9.60 -19.78 -6.16
C GLY A 188 9.02 -19.15 -7.42
N LEU A 189 8.78 -19.95 -8.46
CA LEU A 189 8.09 -19.51 -9.67
C LEU A 189 6.69 -18.96 -9.36
N LEU A 190 5.85 -19.69 -8.60
CA LEU A 190 4.52 -19.19 -8.22
C LEU A 190 4.58 -17.92 -7.37
N MET A 191 5.51 -17.86 -6.42
CA MET A 191 5.72 -16.68 -5.57
C MET A 191 6.06 -15.44 -6.40
N SER A 192 6.91 -15.56 -7.42
CA SER A 192 7.26 -14.43 -8.30
C SER A 192 6.09 -14.01 -9.18
N LEU A 193 5.37 -14.98 -9.75
CA LEU A 193 4.20 -14.71 -10.59
C LEU A 193 3.08 -14.00 -9.81
N ARG A 194 2.86 -14.34 -8.53
CA ARG A 194 1.88 -13.65 -7.66
C ARG A 194 2.21 -12.19 -7.40
N ARG A 195 3.46 -11.75 -7.58
CA ARG A 195 3.85 -10.34 -7.43
C ARG A 195 3.48 -9.51 -8.66
N MET A 196 3.17 -10.15 -9.79
CA MET A 196 2.71 -9.47 -11.00
C MET A 196 1.25 -9.07 -10.83
N LYS A 197 0.95 -7.78 -11.00
CA LYS A 197 -0.41 -7.23 -10.88
C LYS A 197 -1.11 -7.05 -12.22
N ASP A 198 -0.36 -6.68 -13.26
CA ASP A 198 -0.93 -6.16 -14.52
C ASP A 198 -0.69 -7.07 -15.73
N ARG A 199 -0.04 -8.22 -15.51
CA ARG A 199 0.39 -9.10 -16.61
C ARG A 199 0.27 -10.56 -16.21
N HIS A 200 -0.47 -11.30 -17.02
CA HIS A 200 -0.52 -12.74 -16.93
C HIS A 200 0.69 -13.37 -17.66
N VAL A 201 1.35 -14.32 -17.02
CA VAL A 201 2.41 -15.13 -17.61
C VAL A 201 2.02 -16.59 -17.41
N ASP A 202 1.80 -17.30 -18.52
CA ASP A 202 1.50 -18.73 -18.46
C ASP A 202 2.70 -19.51 -17.92
N TRP A 203 2.46 -20.61 -17.23
CA TRP A 203 3.53 -21.47 -16.73
C TRP A 203 3.19 -22.94 -16.85
N LEU A 204 4.23 -23.79 -16.87
CA LEU A 204 4.07 -25.24 -16.75
C LEU A 204 5.34 -25.85 -16.15
N ILE A 205 5.18 -26.81 -15.24
CA ILE A 205 6.30 -27.63 -14.75
C ILE A 205 6.39 -28.89 -15.61
N VAL A 206 7.54 -29.06 -16.28
CA VAL A 206 7.86 -30.19 -17.16
C VAL A 206 9.15 -30.84 -16.64
N LYS A 207 9.00 -31.84 -15.78
CA LYS A 207 10.13 -32.48 -15.10
C LYS A 207 10.11 -33.97 -15.32
N ALA A 208 11.24 -34.63 -15.57
CA ALA A 208 11.29 -36.08 -15.69
C ALA A 208 11.86 -36.75 -14.44
N ILE A 209 11.42 -37.98 -14.16
CA ILE A 209 11.79 -38.72 -12.95
C ILE A 209 13.27 -39.13 -13.04
N CYS A 210 14.08 -38.66 -12.11
CA CYS A 210 15.50 -39.05 -11.96
C CYS A 210 15.77 -39.92 -10.74
N ASP A 211 14.87 -39.93 -9.75
CA ASP A 211 14.92 -40.75 -8.55
C ASP A 211 13.53 -40.86 -7.89
N TRP A 212 13.45 -41.47 -6.71
CA TRP A 212 12.19 -41.68 -5.99
C TRP A 212 12.06 -40.85 -4.70
N GLY A 213 13.00 -39.96 -4.39
CA GLY A 213 12.97 -39.17 -3.15
C GLY A 213 13.42 -39.93 -1.90
N PHE A 214 14.04 -41.11 -2.05
CA PHE A 214 14.64 -41.90 -0.97
C PHE A 214 15.71 -42.84 -1.53
N LYS A 215 16.62 -43.32 -0.66
CA LYS A 215 17.72 -44.24 -1.05
C LYS A 215 18.54 -43.69 -2.22
N LYS A 216 18.83 -42.40 -2.20
CA LYS A 216 19.61 -41.71 -3.23
C LYS A 216 21.08 -42.08 -3.12
N ASN A 217 21.80 -41.93 -4.23
CA ASN A 217 23.26 -42.04 -4.31
C ASN A 217 23.84 -43.43 -3.94
N LEU A 218 23.07 -44.51 -4.03
CA LEU A 218 23.58 -45.87 -3.79
C LEU A 218 24.65 -46.28 -4.82
N ASP A 219 24.46 -45.89 -6.08
CA ASP A 219 25.44 -45.99 -7.16
C ASP A 219 25.58 -44.63 -7.87
N PRO A 220 26.74 -43.96 -7.79
CA PRO A 220 26.99 -42.70 -8.47
C PRO A 220 26.84 -42.77 -10.00
N GLN A 221 27.15 -43.91 -10.63
CA GLN A 221 27.02 -44.07 -12.09
C GLN A 221 25.56 -44.16 -12.50
N GLU A 222 24.75 -44.88 -11.73
CA GLU A 222 23.31 -44.95 -11.93
C GLU A 222 22.65 -43.58 -11.75
N LYS A 223 22.99 -42.86 -10.68
CA LYS A 223 22.50 -41.49 -10.46
C LYS A 223 22.79 -40.58 -11.66
N GLU A 224 24.04 -40.57 -12.13
CA GLU A 224 24.46 -39.74 -13.26
C GLU A 224 23.67 -40.12 -14.53
N ARG A 225 23.54 -41.42 -14.81
CA ARG A 225 22.77 -41.94 -15.96
C ARG A 225 21.30 -41.50 -15.89
N ASP A 226 20.69 -41.62 -14.72
CA ASP A 226 19.27 -41.39 -14.52
C ASP A 226 18.93 -39.89 -14.55
N GLN A 227 19.78 -39.03 -13.96
CA GLN A 227 19.67 -37.58 -14.08
C GLN A 227 19.85 -37.10 -15.52
N LEU A 228 20.82 -37.67 -16.25
CA LEU A 228 21.04 -37.35 -17.67
C LEU A 228 19.83 -37.76 -18.53
N LEU A 229 19.30 -38.97 -18.33
CA LEU A 229 18.14 -39.48 -19.04
C LEU A 229 16.90 -38.61 -18.78
N ALA A 230 16.63 -38.30 -17.52
CA ALA A 230 15.51 -37.45 -17.13
C ALA A 230 15.64 -36.05 -17.76
N ALA A 231 16.78 -35.38 -17.57
CA ALA A 231 17.03 -34.05 -18.13
C ALA A 231 16.86 -34.03 -19.66
N ARG A 232 17.33 -35.08 -20.36
CA ARG A 232 17.16 -35.22 -21.81
C ARG A 232 15.69 -35.36 -22.20
N ASN A 233 14.94 -36.24 -21.55
CA ASN A 233 13.53 -36.47 -21.90
C ASN A 233 12.67 -35.22 -21.72
N ALA A 234 12.85 -34.49 -20.62
CA ALA A 234 12.16 -33.22 -20.39
C ALA A 234 12.53 -32.17 -21.45
N ALA A 235 13.83 -32.01 -21.74
CA ALA A 235 14.32 -31.07 -22.76
C ALA A 235 13.77 -31.37 -24.16
N GLU A 236 13.82 -32.64 -24.59
CA GLU A 236 13.31 -33.06 -25.90
C GLU A 236 11.82 -32.77 -26.06
N LEU A 237 11.00 -33.01 -25.02
CA LEU A 237 9.58 -32.69 -25.08
C LEU A 237 9.33 -31.18 -25.21
N CYS A 238 10.03 -30.36 -24.41
CA CYS A 238 9.92 -28.90 -24.47
C CYS A 238 10.28 -28.36 -25.86
N VAL A 239 11.42 -28.78 -26.42
CA VAL A 239 11.87 -28.35 -27.75
C VAL A 239 10.93 -28.85 -28.85
N ALA A 240 10.50 -30.11 -28.80
CA ALA A 240 9.55 -30.65 -29.76
C ALA A 240 8.21 -29.90 -29.74
N THR A 241 7.77 -29.46 -28.55
CA THR A 241 6.50 -28.76 -28.38
C THR A 241 6.55 -27.37 -29.00
N ILE A 242 7.54 -26.56 -28.65
CA ILE A 242 7.70 -25.20 -29.20
C ILE A 242 8.06 -25.20 -30.69
N ALA A 243 8.71 -26.27 -31.18
CA ALA A 243 9.00 -26.45 -32.60
C ALA A 243 7.75 -26.76 -33.43
N LYS A 244 6.81 -27.56 -32.89
CA LYS A 244 5.60 -28.00 -33.59
C LYS A 244 4.44 -27.01 -33.45
N PHE A 245 4.32 -26.38 -32.29
CA PHE A 245 3.15 -25.57 -31.95
C PHE A 245 3.54 -24.23 -31.34
N ARG A 246 2.65 -23.25 -31.53
CA ARG A 246 2.71 -21.99 -30.80
C ARG A 246 2.00 -22.18 -29.47
N ILE A 247 2.68 -21.82 -28.39
CA ILE A 247 2.18 -21.90 -27.02
C ILE A 247 1.89 -20.53 -26.41
N VAL A 248 2.19 -19.44 -27.14
CA VAL A 248 1.83 -18.07 -26.79
C VAL A 248 1.20 -17.34 -27.98
N GLU A 249 0.32 -16.36 -27.70
CA GLU A 249 -0.23 -15.47 -28.73
C GLU A 249 0.82 -14.43 -29.16
N VAL A 250 1.03 -14.28 -30.47
CA VAL A 250 1.89 -13.22 -31.01
C VAL A 250 1.03 -11.98 -31.20
N SER A 251 1.33 -10.93 -30.45
CA SER A 251 0.81 -9.59 -30.72
C SER A 251 1.30 -9.15 -32.09
N GLU A 252 0.38 -8.78 -32.99
CA GLU A 252 0.74 -8.10 -34.24
C GLU A 252 1.60 -6.89 -33.89
N MET A 253 2.88 -6.93 -34.28
CA MET A 253 3.72 -5.75 -34.19
C MET A 253 3.14 -4.69 -35.13
N ASN A 254 2.65 -3.59 -34.55
CA ASN A 254 2.50 -2.32 -35.23
C ASN A 254 3.82 -1.98 -35.94
N ILE A 255 3.84 -2.16 -37.27
CA ILE A 255 4.87 -1.56 -38.11
C ILE A 255 4.58 -0.06 -38.09
N SER A 256 5.21 0.63 -37.15
CA SER A 256 5.27 2.08 -37.16
C SER A 256 6.04 2.52 -38.41
N ASN A 257 5.38 3.37 -39.19
CA ASN A 257 5.97 4.11 -40.29
C ASN A 257 7.24 4.85 -39.81
N GLN A 258 8.42 4.33 -40.16
CA GLN A 258 9.61 5.16 -40.29
C GLN A 258 9.94 5.30 -41.77
N SER A 259 9.64 6.48 -42.28
CA SER A 259 10.08 6.99 -43.57
C SER A 259 11.61 7.04 -43.61
N HIS A 260 12.24 6.14 -44.36
CA HIS A 260 13.51 6.44 -45.01
C HIS A 260 13.50 5.89 -46.44
N VAL A 261 13.59 6.83 -47.37
CA VAL A 261 13.80 6.61 -48.80
C VAL A 261 15.11 5.85 -48.99
N SER A 262 15.05 4.68 -49.62
CA SER A 262 16.07 4.29 -50.61
C SER A 262 15.45 3.35 -51.64
N SER A 263 15.78 3.65 -52.88
CA SER A 263 15.47 2.93 -54.11
C SER A 263 16.05 1.51 -54.09
N ASP A 264 15.24 0.51 -54.45
CA ASP A 264 15.57 -0.35 -55.58
C ASP A 264 14.38 -1.20 -56.02
N LEU A 265 14.26 -1.29 -57.35
CA LEU A 265 13.24 -2.02 -58.09
C LEU A 265 13.40 -3.54 -57.93
N GLY A 266 12.24 -4.20 -57.86
CA GLY A 266 12.02 -5.41 -58.66
C GLY A 266 11.92 -6.71 -57.88
N ILE A 267 10.90 -7.47 -58.26
CA ILE A 267 10.65 -8.88 -57.93
C ILE A 267 9.93 -9.08 -56.58
N LEU A 268 8.60 -9.02 -56.63
CA LEU A 268 7.70 -10.02 -56.02
C LEU A 268 6.25 -9.71 -56.45
N SER A 269 5.99 -9.87 -57.75
CA SER A 269 4.65 -10.16 -58.23
C SER A 269 4.37 -11.64 -58.03
N LYS A 270 3.20 -11.96 -57.44
CA LYS A 270 2.56 -13.29 -57.26
C LYS A 270 2.74 -13.94 -55.89
N ILE A 271 1.98 -13.46 -54.90
CA ILE A 271 1.34 -14.33 -53.89
C ILE A 271 -0.12 -13.85 -53.77
N GLU A 272 -1.05 -14.81 -53.82
CA GLU A 272 -2.50 -14.63 -54.02
C GLU A 272 -3.26 -13.97 -52.84
N PRO A 273 -4.48 -13.42 -53.09
CA PRO A 273 -5.24 -12.59 -52.16
C PRO A 273 -6.08 -13.35 -51.10
N GLU A 274 -5.76 -14.61 -50.78
CA GLU A 274 -6.69 -15.45 -49.99
C GLU A 274 -6.41 -15.46 -48.47
N ARG A 275 -5.30 -14.90 -47.98
CA ARG A 275 -4.99 -14.87 -46.53
C ARG A 275 -5.46 -13.62 -45.77
N LEU A 276 -6.16 -12.69 -46.43
CA LEU A 276 -6.66 -11.44 -45.81
C LEU A 276 -8.11 -11.51 -45.29
N LEU A 277 -8.73 -12.70 -45.21
CA LEU A 277 -10.17 -12.85 -44.94
C LEU A 277 -10.54 -13.44 -43.55
N GLN A 278 -9.58 -13.82 -42.71
CA GLN A 278 -9.88 -14.26 -41.34
C GLN A 278 -9.78 -13.08 -40.38
N GLY A 279 -10.90 -12.41 -40.12
CA GLY A 279 -10.97 -11.33 -39.11
C GLY A 279 -12.14 -10.35 -39.22
N VAL A 280 -13.00 -10.44 -40.23
CA VAL A 280 -14.13 -9.49 -40.34
C VAL A 280 -15.32 -9.99 -39.49
N PRO A 281 -15.80 -9.22 -38.49
CA PRO A 281 -16.92 -9.63 -37.65
C PRO A 281 -18.18 -9.87 -38.49
N GLU A 282 -18.87 -10.99 -38.25
CA GLU A 282 -20.16 -11.25 -38.89
C GLU A 282 -21.22 -10.31 -38.32
N ARG A 283 -21.78 -9.45 -39.17
CA ARG A 283 -22.83 -8.49 -38.80
C ARG A 283 -24.17 -8.87 -39.45
N SER A 284 -25.28 -8.58 -38.77
CA SER A 284 -26.64 -8.83 -39.26
C SER A 284 -27.60 -7.71 -38.86
N ILE A 285 -28.69 -7.55 -39.63
CA ILE A 285 -29.81 -6.66 -39.27
C ILE A 285 -31.02 -7.43 -38.75
N ALA A 286 -30.89 -8.72 -38.45
CA ALA A 286 -32.00 -9.57 -38.03
C ALA A 286 -32.77 -9.00 -36.83
N LYS A 287 -32.06 -8.53 -35.79
CA LYS A 287 -32.66 -7.90 -34.61
C LYS A 287 -33.37 -6.60 -34.96
N THR A 288 -32.80 -5.78 -35.83
CA THR A 288 -33.41 -4.52 -36.30
C THR A 288 -34.73 -4.78 -37.03
N VAL A 289 -34.75 -5.76 -37.94
CA VAL A 289 -35.97 -6.14 -38.68
C VAL A 289 -37.01 -6.75 -37.75
N GLN A 290 -36.60 -7.61 -36.82
CA GLN A 290 -37.50 -8.18 -35.83
C GLN A 290 -38.12 -7.11 -34.93
N ALA A 291 -37.33 -6.13 -34.45
CA ALA A 291 -37.83 -5.00 -33.69
C ALA A 291 -38.79 -4.13 -34.50
N TYR A 292 -38.53 -3.93 -35.80
CA TYR A 292 -39.45 -3.24 -36.70
C TYR A 292 -40.79 -3.98 -36.85
N ILE A 293 -40.77 -5.30 -37.00
CA ILE A 293 -41.98 -6.15 -37.04
C ILE A 293 -42.74 -6.05 -35.71
N SER A 294 -42.05 -6.19 -34.57
CA SER A 294 -42.68 -6.12 -33.25
C SER A 294 -43.36 -4.77 -33.00
N LYS A 295 -42.77 -3.68 -33.50
CA LYS A 295 -43.35 -2.32 -33.41
C LYS A 295 -44.48 -2.09 -34.39
N ASN A 296 -44.48 -2.78 -35.53
CA ASN A 296 -45.47 -2.71 -36.59
C ASN A 296 -46.12 -4.08 -36.79
N SER A 297 -46.93 -4.50 -35.81
CA SER A 297 -47.45 -5.88 -35.65
C SER A 297 -48.28 -6.42 -36.82
N SER A 298 -48.57 -5.59 -37.84
CA SER A 298 -49.24 -6.00 -39.07
C SER A 298 -48.31 -6.63 -40.12
N PHE A 299 -47.00 -6.46 -39.97
CA PHE A 299 -46.01 -7.09 -40.84
C PHE A 299 -45.60 -8.49 -40.36
N SER A 300 -45.25 -9.35 -41.31
CA SER A 300 -44.67 -10.68 -41.10
C SER A 300 -43.58 -10.94 -42.13
N LEU A 301 -42.65 -11.85 -41.83
CA LEU A 301 -41.59 -12.23 -42.75
C LEU A 301 -42.15 -13.14 -43.85
N ALA A 302 -41.88 -12.81 -45.11
CA ALA A 302 -42.33 -13.61 -46.25
C ALA A 302 -41.59 -14.96 -46.32
N GLU A 303 -42.28 -15.98 -46.83
CA GLU A 303 -41.69 -17.31 -47.05
C GLU A 303 -40.48 -17.24 -47.99
N GLY A 304 -39.39 -17.93 -47.62
CA GLY A 304 -38.12 -17.92 -48.38
C GLY A 304 -37.17 -16.76 -48.06
N PHE A 305 -37.50 -15.91 -47.07
CA PHE A 305 -36.63 -14.82 -46.57
C PHE A 305 -36.21 -15.08 -45.11
N PRO A 306 -35.06 -14.58 -44.64
CA PRO A 306 -34.10 -13.76 -45.36
C PRO A 306 -33.23 -14.54 -46.35
N ILE A 307 -32.82 -13.87 -47.41
CA ILE A 307 -31.77 -14.34 -48.32
C ILE A 307 -30.46 -13.74 -47.84
N LYS A 308 -29.51 -14.58 -47.43
CA LYS A 308 -28.18 -14.15 -46.96
C LYS A 308 -27.10 -14.58 -47.93
N LYS A 309 -26.18 -13.67 -48.26
CA LYS A 309 -24.97 -13.96 -49.04
C LYS A 309 -23.75 -13.42 -48.30
N LYS A 310 -22.70 -14.25 -48.18
CA LYS A 310 -21.46 -13.96 -47.44
C LYS A 310 -20.24 -14.41 -48.25
N GLU A 311 -20.14 -13.99 -49.50
CA GLU A 311 -18.98 -14.31 -50.35
C GLU A 311 -17.94 -13.20 -50.27
N TRP A 312 -17.00 -13.37 -49.35
CA TRP A 312 -15.99 -12.36 -49.03
C TRP A 312 -14.95 -12.14 -50.14
N SER A 313 -14.56 -13.20 -50.86
CA SER A 313 -13.65 -13.15 -52.01
C SER A 313 -14.20 -12.26 -53.13
N GLU A 314 -15.51 -12.35 -53.39
CA GLU A 314 -16.21 -11.55 -54.39
C GLU A 314 -16.76 -10.23 -53.84
N LYS A 315 -16.59 -9.98 -52.53
CA LYS A 315 -17.18 -8.86 -51.79
C LYS A 315 -18.70 -8.77 -51.96
N LEU A 316 -19.38 -9.92 -52.05
CA LEU A 316 -20.84 -10.03 -52.14
C LEU A 316 -21.41 -10.42 -50.76
N ILE A 317 -21.58 -9.40 -49.91
CA ILE A 317 -21.94 -9.59 -48.49
C ILE A 317 -23.20 -8.76 -48.20
N PHE A 318 -24.36 -9.42 -48.13
CA PHE A 318 -25.65 -8.76 -47.92
C PHE A 318 -26.69 -9.68 -47.27
N GLU A 319 -27.70 -9.07 -46.66
CA GLU A 319 -28.92 -9.76 -46.20
C GLU A 319 -30.15 -9.06 -46.78
N LEU A 320 -31.04 -9.81 -47.40
CA LEU A 320 -32.29 -9.30 -47.97
C LEU A 320 -33.48 -9.92 -47.23
N TYR A 321 -34.34 -9.07 -46.71
CA TYR A 321 -35.58 -9.43 -46.04
C TYR A 321 -36.77 -8.88 -46.82
N LYS A 322 -37.87 -9.64 -46.86
CA LYS A 322 -39.15 -9.21 -47.43
C LYS A 322 -40.22 -9.30 -46.35
N LEU A 323 -40.85 -8.18 -46.04
CA LEU A 323 -41.97 -8.11 -45.11
C LEU A 323 -43.27 -7.99 -45.88
N THR A 324 -44.29 -8.73 -45.44
CA THR A 324 -45.63 -8.75 -46.02
C THR A 324 -46.68 -8.45 -44.95
N GLU A 325 -47.75 -7.77 -45.35
CA GLU A 325 -48.89 -7.42 -44.51
C GLU A 325 -50.17 -7.95 -45.20
N GLN A 326 -51.18 -8.37 -44.42
CA GLN A 326 -52.38 -9.02 -44.99
C GLN A 326 -53.18 -8.13 -45.95
N LEU A 327 -53.12 -6.81 -45.78
CA LEU A 327 -53.87 -5.82 -46.57
C LEU A 327 -52.97 -4.73 -47.18
N GLY A 328 -51.64 -4.87 -47.06
CA GLY A 328 -50.66 -3.83 -47.40
C GLY A 328 -49.69 -4.25 -48.50
N SER A 329 -48.95 -3.26 -49.03
CA SER A 329 -47.87 -3.53 -49.96
C SER A 329 -46.64 -4.13 -49.24
N PRO A 330 -45.94 -5.10 -49.85
CA PRO A 330 -44.73 -5.65 -49.27
C PRO A 330 -43.64 -4.57 -49.12
N LYS A 331 -42.64 -4.82 -48.29
CA LYS A 331 -41.45 -3.96 -48.15
C LYS A 331 -40.18 -4.79 -48.10
N TYR A 332 -39.11 -4.29 -48.70
CA TYR A 332 -37.80 -4.93 -48.63
C TYR A 332 -36.85 -4.19 -47.69
N PHE A 333 -36.09 -4.95 -46.91
CA PHE A 333 -34.92 -4.47 -46.18
C PHE A 333 -33.68 -5.14 -46.76
N LEU A 334 -32.75 -4.35 -47.26
CA LEU A 334 -31.47 -4.81 -47.78
C LEU A 334 -30.34 -4.26 -46.90
N TYR A 335 -29.68 -5.14 -46.16
CA TYR A 335 -28.43 -4.82 -45.50
C TYR A 335 -27.25 -5.06 -46.43
N ILE A 336 -26.36 -4.07 -46.52
CA ILE A 336 -25.13 -4.13 -47.31
C ILE A 336 -23.96 -3.86 -46.38
N HIS A 337 -23.10 -4.86 -46.23
CA HIS A 337 -21.92 -4.77 -45.37
C HIS A 337 -20.94 -3.70 -45.88
N GLU A 338 -20.17 -3.10 -44.98
CA GLU A 338 -19.28 -1.99 -45.33
C GLU A 338 -18.27 -2.31 -46.44
N ALA A 339 -17.75 -3.54 -46.40
CA ALA A 339 -16.78 -4.10 -47.34
C ALA A 339 -17.40 -4.60 -48.68
N ALA A 340 -18.73 -4.59 -48.82
CA ALA A 340 -19.38 -5.15 -50.00
C ALA A 340 -19.22 -4.25 -51.25
N ASN A 341 -19.09 -4.88 -52.42
CA ASN A 341 -19.15 -4.20 -53.70
C ASN A 341 -20.60 -3.81 -54.00
N GLN A 342 -20.91 -2.51 -53.94
CA GLN A 342 -22.26 -1.98 -54.09
C GLN A 342 -22.85 -2.28 -55.48
N SER A 343 -22.10 -2.03 -56.55
CA SER A 343 -22.55 -2.28 -57.92
C SER A 343 -22.70 -3.78 -58.22
N GLY A 344 -21.77 -4.60 -57.72
CA GLY A 344 -21.85 -6.06 -57.82
C GLY A 344 -23.06 -6.63 -57.09
N THR A 345 -23.34 -6.13 -55.88
CA THR A 345 -24.51 -6.50 -55.08
C THR A 345 -25.80 -6.11 -55.79
N HIS A 346 -25.89 -4.88 -56.32
CA HIS A 346 -27.05 -4.45 -57.11
C HIS A 346 -27.28 -5.34 -58.34
N TYR A 347 -26.22 -5.64 -59.10
CA TYR A 347 -26.30 -6.54 -60.25
C TYR A 347 -26.79 -7.94 -59.85
N TYR A 348 -26.25 -8.52 -58.78
CA TYR A 348 -26.65 -9.84 -58.29
C TYR A 348 -28.13 -9.88 -57.90
N VAL A 349 -28.59 -8.89 -57.13
CA VAL A 349 -29.97 -8.81 -56.65
C VAL A 349 -30.96 -8.64 -57.82
N ARG A 350 -30.60 -7.86 -58.85
CA ARG A 350 -31.42 -7.65 -60.05
C ARG A 350 -31.43 -8.87 -60.98
N SER A 351 -30.26 -9.44 -61.28
CA SER A 351 -30.11 -10.57 -62.22
C SER A 351 -30.82 -11.83 -61.71
N ASN A 352 -30.81 -12.06 -60.40
CA ASN A 352 -31.54 -13.14 -59.76
C ASN A 352 -33.02 -12.82 -59.47
N LYS A 353 -33.53 -11.66 -59.92
CA LYS A 353 -34.92 -11.20 -59.73
C LYS A 353 -35.40 -11.22 -58.27
N LEU A 354 -34.52 -10.88 -57.33
CA LEU A 354 -34.82 -10.91 -55.89
C LEU A 354 -35.65 -9.71 -55.40
N LEU A 355 -35.78 -8.66 -56.22
CA LEU A 355 -36.59 -7.47 -55.93
C LEU A 355 -37.72 -7.31 -56.95
N GLU A 356 -38.93 -7.12 -56.44
CA GLU A 356 -40.13 -6.82 -57.23
C GLU A 356 -40.18 -5.33 -57.61
N LYS A 357 -40.56 -5.02 -58.86
CA LYS A 357 -40.70 -3.63 -59.31
C LYS A 357 -41.84 -2.92 -58.57
N GLY A 358 -41.59 -1.70 -58.10
CA GLY A 358 -42.59 -0.85 -57.44
C GLY A 358 -42.78 -1.11 -55.95
N VAL A 359 -42.04 -2.07 -55.37
CA VAL A 359 -42.06 -2.36 -53.93
C VAL A 359 -41.03 -1.49 -53.20
N PRO A 360 -41.38 -0.83 -52.08
CA PRO A 360 -40.45 -0.01 -51.32
C PRO A 360 -39.22 -0.80 -50.83
N LEU A 361 -38.03 -0.24 -51.03
CA LEU A 361 -36.75 -0.78 -50.59
C LEU A 361 -36.10 0.15 -49.56
N ILE A 362 -35.80 -0.38 -48.38
CA ILE A 362 -35.00 0.27 -47.33
C ILE A 362 -33.62 -0.38 -47.36
N VAL A 363 -32.57 0.43 -47.52
CA VAL A 363 -31.18 -0.04 -47.50
C VAL A 363 -30.54 0.37 -46.19
N LEU A 364 -29.98 -0.61 -45.48
CA LEU A 364 -29.24 -0.42 -44.24
C LEU A 364 -27.76 -0.72 -44.47
N THR A 365 -26.88 0.07 -43.88
CA THR A 365 -25.43 -0.13 -43.90
C THR A 365 -24.82 0.38 -42.60
N GLU A 366 -23.57 0.05 -42.33
CA GLU A 366 -22.85 0.53 -41.15
C GLU A 366 -22.32 1.95 -41.36
N LYS A 367 -22.30 2.72 -40.27
CA LYS A 367 -21.72 4.06 -40.27
C LYS A 367 -20.18 3.96 -40.31
N PRO A 368 -19.48 4.55 -41.30
CA PRO A 368 -18.02 4.55 -41.33
C PRO A 368 -17.43 5.26 -40.12
N LEU A 369 -16.24 4.84 -39.67
CA LEU A 369 -15.50 5.50 -38.58
C LEU A 369 -15.06 6.93 -38.97
N ALA A 370 -14.80 7.20 -40.25
CA ALA A 370 -14.46 8.54 -40.75
C ALA A 370 -15.71 9.34 -41.16
N LEU A 371 -16.08 10.34 -40.36
CA LEU A 371 -17.31 11.16 -40.53
C LEU A 371 -17.41 11.90 -41.89
N LYS A 372 -16.31 12.21 -42.58
CA LYS A 372 -16.34 12.89 -43.88
C LYS A 372 -16.78 11.99 -45.04
N GLU A 373 -16.76 10.67 -44.88
CA GLU A 373 -17.13 9.70 -45.91
C GLU A 373 -18.55 9.13 -45.71
N SER A 374 -19.19 9.42 -44.57
CA SER A 374 -20.47 8.83 -44.18
C SER A 374 -21.62 9.27 -45.09
N GLU A 375 -21.78 10.58 -45.33
CA GLU A 375 -22.86 11.07 -46.19
C GLU A 375 -22.66 10.68 -47.66
N ARG A 376 -21.41 10.71 -48.13
CA ARG A 376 -21.07 10.23 -49.48
C ARG A 376 -21.46 8.76 -49.68
N ARG A 377 -21.29 7.91 -48.66
CA ARG A 377 -21.69 6.50 -48.72
C ARG A 377 -23.21 6.35 -48.88
N LYS A 378 -24.00 7.09 -48.10
CA LYS A 378 -25.47 7.10 -48.22
C LYS A 378 -25.89 7.54 -49.62
N ASP A 379 -25.32 8.63 -50.12
CA ASP A 379 -25.68 9.16 -51.43
C ASP A 379 -25.34 8.21 -52.57
N ASN A 380 -24.18 7.54 -52.51
CA ASN A 380 -23.83 6.49 -53.48
C ASN A 380 -24.83 5.34 -53.47
N LEU A 381 -25.23 4.86 -52.29
CA LEU A 381 -26.21 3.77 -52.16
C LEU A 381 -27.61 4.19 -52.65
N LYS A 382 -28.02 5.45 -52.41
CA LYS A 382 -29.28 5.99 -52.94
C LYS A 382 -29.30 5.95 -54.46
N VAL A 383 -28.18 6.31 -55.10
CA VAL A 383 -28.02 6.28 -56.56
C VAL A 383 -27.99 4.85 -57.08
N VAL A 384 -27.18 3.96 -56.50
CA VAL A 384 -26.99 2.57 -56.98
C VAL A 384 -28.26 1.73 -56.86
N PHE A 385 -29.02 1.88 -55.78
CA PHE A 385 -30.23 1.09 -55.51
C PHE A 385 -31.53 1.82 -55.86
N GLU A 386 -31.45 3.03 -56.42
CA GLU A 386 -32.59 3.83 -56.88
C GLU A 386 -33.66 4.04 -55.80
N THR A 387 -33.25 4.24 -54.54
CA THR A 387 -34.16 4.45 -53.41
C THR A 387 -33.68 5.61 -52.53
N PRO A 388 -34.60 6.50 -52.06
CA PRO A 388 -34.24 7.54 -51.11
C PRO A 388 -34.04 7.01 -49.68
N ASN A 389 -34.51 5.79 -49.39
CA ASN A 389 -34.57 5.21 -48.04
C ASN A 389 -33.26 4.47 -47.71
N VAL A 390 -32.18 5.22 -47.50
CA VAL A 390 -30.87 4.67 -47.10
C VAL A 390 -30.49 5.21 -45.73
N PHE A 391 -30.26 4.31 -44.78
CA PHE A 391 -29.96 4.66 -43.40
C PHE A 391 -28.73 3.92 -42.90
N PHE A 392 -28.03 4.51 -41.93
CA PHE A 392 -27.18 3.71 -41.07
C PHE A 392 -28.03 2.94 -40.07
N ILE A 393 -27.56 1.76 -39.64
CA ILE A 393 -28.32 0.88 -38.75
C ILE A 393 -28.64 1.57 -37.41
N ASP A 394 -27.70 2.33 -36.86
CA ASP A 394 -27.85 3.15 -35.65
C ASP A 394 -28.87 4.28 -35.86
N ASP A 395 -28.75 5.04 -36.97
CA ASP A 395 -29.69 6.11 -37.33
C ASP A 395 -31.14 5.56 -37.48
N PHE A 396 -31.29 4.42 -38.16
CA PHE A 396 -32.60 3.77 -38.37
C PHE A 396 -33.19 3.28 -37.04
N GLY A 397 -32.38 2.61 -36.23
CA GLY A 397 -32.80 2.11 -34.92
C GLY A 397 -33.33 3.24 -34.05
N ARG A 398 -32.58 4.35 -33.96
CA ARG A 398 -33.00 5.53 -33.21
C ARG A 398 -34.31 6.09 -33.76
N GLN A 399 -34.31 6.55 -35.01
CA GLN A 399 -35.46 7.27 -35.59
C GLN A 399 -36.76 6.47 -35.60
N PHE A 400 -36.68 5.16 -35.90
CA PHE A 400 -37.88 4.36 -36.15
C PHE A 400 -38.23 3.38 -35.04
N LEU A 401 -37.26 2.94 -34.22
CA LEU A 401 -37.50 1.89 -33.22
C LEU A 401 -37.58 2.44 -31.80
N TYR A 402 -36.59 3.21 -31.34
CA TYR A 402 -36.44 3.50 -29.90
C TYR A 402 -36.25 4.98 -29.48
N GLN A 403 -36.35 5.97 -30.37
CA GLN A 403 -36.14 7.39 -30.03
C GLN A 403 -37.09 7.91 -28.95
N ASN A 404 -38.37 7.54 -28.99
CA ASN A 404 -39.39 8.06 -28.05
C ASN A 404 -39.18 7.56 -26.62
N GLN A 405 -38.41 6.48 -26.44
CA GLN A 405 -38.14 5.85 -25.15
C GLN A 405 -36.83 6.34 -24.52
N ILE A 406 -36.00 7.11 -25.25
CA ILE A 406 -34.75 7.68 -24.75
C ILE A 406 -35.01 9.12 -24.30
N GLN A 407 -34.79 9.40 -23.02
CA GLN A 407 -34.92 10.74 -22.45
C GLN A 407 -33.79 11.66 -22.89
N GLU A 408 -34.08 12.96 -22.96
CA GLU A 408 -33.08 13.99 -23.23
C GLU A 408 -32.10 14.11 -22.06
N PHE A 409 -30.81 14.15 -22.37
CA PHE A 409 -29.75 14.28 -21.36
C PHE A 409 -29.54 15.75 -20.99
N VAL A 410 -29.58 16.05 -19.70
CA VAL A 410 -29.24 17.37 -19.16
C VAL A 410 -27.79 17.34 -18.65
N PRO A 411 -26.88 18.17 -19.19
CA PRO A 411 -25.49 18.20 -18.73
C PRO A 411 -25.35 18.49 -17.24
N TYR A 412 -24.42 17.79 -16.58
CA TYR A 412 -24.13 17.97 -15.17
C TYR A 412 -23.41 19.30 -14.92
N ASN A 413 -23.80 20.02 -13.87
CA ASN A 413 -23.06 21.19 -13.41
C ASN A 413 -21.89 20.77 -12.50
N GLN A 414 -20.66 20.92 -12.98
CA GLN A 414 -19.43 20.62 -12.23
C GLN A 414 -18.53 21.86 -12.18
N PRO A 415 -18.82 22.82 -11.27
CA PRO A 415 -18.09 24.09 -11.23
C PRO A 415 -16.61 23.92 -10.85
N VAL A 416 -16.29 22.84 -10.15
CA VAL A 416 -14.93 22.47 -9.75
C VAL A 416 -14.66 21.07 -10.27
N TYR A 417 -13.94 20.97 -11.39
CA TYR A 417 -13.39 19.73 -11.92
C TYR A 417 -11.86 19.86 -12.04
N ILE A 418 -11.16 18.80 -11.63
CA ILE A 418 -9.71 18.64 -11.77
C ILE A 418 -9.48 17.35 -12.54
N GLU A 419 -8.72 17.44 -13.62
CA GLU A 419 -8.39 16.28 -14.45
C GLU A 419 -7.54 15.31 -13.66
N SER A 420 -8.02 14.09 -13.48
CA SER A 420 -7.37 13.05 -12.69
C SER A 420 -6.52 12.14 -13.55
N PHE A 421 -5.52 11.49 -12.95
CA PHE A 421 -4.60 10.61 -13.67
C PHE A 421 -4.87 9.14 -13.41
N THR A 422 -4.40 8.29 -14.33
CA THR A 422 -4.44 6.84 -14.23
C THR A 422 -3.01 6.29 -14.13
N GLN A 423 -2.89 5.07 -13.62
CA GLN A 423 -1.60 4.46 -13.31
C GLN A 423 -0.84 3.90 -14.53
N ASN A 424 -1.32 4.12 -15.76
CA ASN A 424 -0.99 3.24 -16.88
C ASN A 424 0.52 3.00 -17.10
N SER A 425 0.89 1.76 -16.82
CA SER A 425 2.20 1.13 -16.84
C SER A 425 2.65 0.88 -18.29
N LEU A 426 3.43 1.79 -18.89
CA LEU A 426 4.28 1.53 -20.08
C LEU A 426 5.20 2.71 -20.48
N ALA A 427 4.96 3.94 -19.99
CA ALA A 427 5.74 5.12 -20.41
C ALA A 427 6.27 6.03 -19.29
N GLY A 428 6.02 5.71 -18.01
CA GLY A 428 6.52 6.49 -16.89
C GLY A 428 5.92 7.90 -16.74
N SER A 429 4.84 8.23 -17.47
CA SER A 429 4.09 9.48 -17.32
C SER A 429 2.62 9.21 -17.02
N PRO A 430 2.01 9.90 -16.03
CA PRO A 430 0.59 9.77 -15.73
C PRO A 430 -0.28 10.17 -16.94
N GLU A 431 -1.18 9.28 -17.37
CA GLU A 431 -2.12 9.55 -18.47
C GLU A 431 -3.43 10.14 -17.90
N SER A 432 -4.03 11.09 -18.63
CA SER A 432 -5.34 11.67 -18.27
C SER A 432 -6.43 10.60 -18.29
N ALA A 433 -7.20 10.50 -17.21
CA ALA A 433 -8.30 9.55 -17.11
C ALA A 433 -9.38 9.83 -18.16
N LEU A 434 -9.64 11.11 -18.45
CA LEU A 434 -10.59 11.52 -19.47
C LEU A 434 -10.10 11.17 -20.89
N HIS A 435 -8.80 11.28 -21.16
CA HIS A 435 -8.20 10.86 -22.43
C HIS A 435 -8.39 9.35 -22.67
N GLN A 436 -8.13 8.54 -21.64
CA GLN A 436 -8.31 7.09 -21.73
C GLN A 436 -9.78 6.70 -21.97
N LEU A 437 -10.73 7.37 -21.30
CA LEU A 437 -12.16 7.14 -21.54
C LEU A 437 -12.59 7.52 -22.97
N LYS A 438 -12.03 8.60 -23.54
CA LYS A 438 -12.27 8.96 -24.94
C LYS A 438 -11.73 7.92 -25.90
N SER A 439 -10.50 7.46 -25.70
CA SER A 439 -9.90 6.41 -26.52
C SER A 439 -10.73 5.12 -26.48
N TRP A 440 -11.19 4.73 -25.28
CA TRP A 440 -12.11 3.60 -25.13
C TRP A 440 -13.44 3.83 -25.85
N TYR A 441 -14.02 5.02 -25.77
CA TYR A 441 -15.30 5.32 -26.42
C TYR A 441 -15.24 5.23 -27.95
N GLU A 442 -14.08 5.56 -28.53
CA GLU A 442 -13.84 5.45 -29.98
C GLU A 442 -13.57 4.00 -30.44
N SER A 443 -13.26 3.08 -29.53
CA SER A 443 -13.00 1.68 -29.86
C SER A 443 -14.27 0.90 -30.25
N VAL A 444 -14.11 -0.19 -31.00
CA VAL A 444 -15.20 -1.12 -31.37
C VAL A 444 -14.94 -2.48 -30.72
N SER A 445 -16.00 -3.20 -30.34
CA SER A 445 -15.93 -4.52 -29.69
C SER A 445 -15.37 -4.52 -28.26
N VAL A 446 -15.27 -3.35 -27.64
CA VAL A 446 -14.92 -3.18 -26.21
C VAL A 446 -16.11 -2.56 -25.49
N PRO A 447 -17.06 -3.40 -24.99
CA PRO A 447 -18.36 -2.92 -24.56
C PRO A 447 -18.41 -2.37 -23.13
N LEU A 448 -17.44 -2.74 -22.30
CA LEU A 448 -17.43 -2.47 -20.87
C LEU A 448 -16.14 -1.78 -20.45
N MET A 449 -16.27 -0.67 -19.73
CA MET A 449 -15.19 0.03 -19.04
C MET A 449 -15.48 0.08 -17.54
N VAL A 450 -14.54 -0.36 -16.73
CA VAL A 450 -14.67 -0.35 -15.26
C VAL A 450 -13.75 0.72 -14.70
N ILE A 451 -14.34 1.74 -14.09
CA ILE A 451 -13.58 2.76 -13.36
C ILE A 451 -13.46 2.31 -11.91
N LYS A 452 -12.23 2.00 -11.50
CA LYS A 452 -11.90 1.63 -10.13
C LYS A 452 -11.21 2.80 -9.41
N GLY A 453 -11.19 2.66 -8.10
CA GLY A 453 -10.48 3.51 -7.15
C GLY A 453 -11.16 3.46 -5.78
N TYR A 454 -10.48 3.81 -4.71
CA TYR A 454 -11.07 3.78 -3.37
C TYR A 454 -12.19 4.83 -3.17
N GLY A 455 -12.87 4.77 -2.01
CA GLY A 455 -14.00 5.65 -1.72
C GLY A 455 -13.62 7.14 -1.66
N GLY A 456 -14.23 7.99 -2.50
CA GLY A 456 -13.96 9.45 -2.49
C GLY A 456 -12.90 9.94 -3.46
N ILE A 457 -12.43 9.06 -4.33
CA ILE A 457 -11.38 9.36 -5.32
C ILE A 457 -11.83 10.16 -6.55
N GLY A 458 -13.15 10.32 -6.76
CA GLY A 458 -13.69 11.12 -7.86
C GLY A 458 -14.23 10.35 -9.07
N LYS A 459 -14.45 9.03 -8.98
CA LYS A 459 -14.99 8.20 -10.09
C LYS A 459 -16.28 8.78 -10.71
N THR A 460 -17.30 9.03 -9.90
CA THR A 460 -18.57 9.63 -10.35
C THR A 460 -18.35 11.00 -10.98
N THR A 461 -17.42 11.79 -10.44
CA THR A 461 -17.08 13.12 -10.96
C THR A 461 -16.45 13.03 -12.36
N LEU A 462 -15.50 12.11 -12.55
CA LEU A 462 -14.88 11.81 -13.84
C LEU A 462 -15.92 11.36 -14.87
N VAL A 463 -16.80 10.43 -14.51
CA VAL A 463 -17.84 9.93 -15.43
C VAL A 463 -18.80 11.04 -15.85
N LYS A 464 -19.26 11.86 -14.92
CA LYS A 464 -20.15 12.98 -15.23
C LYS A 464 -19.50 13.97 -16.20
N GLN A 465 -18.22 14.28 -16.01
CA GLN A 465 -17.47 15.14 -16.92
C GLN A 465 -17.37 14.50 -18.31
N PHE A 466 -17.05 13.21 -18.37
CA PHE A 466 -16.97 12.45 -19.61
C PHE A 466 -18.31 12.42 -20.39
N LEU A 467 -19.43 12.22 -19.69
CA LEU A 467 -20.77 12.22 -20.29
C LEU A 467 -21.15 13.59 -20.86
N ASN A 468 -20.79 14.69 -20.18
CA ASN A 468 -20.97 16.04 -20.70
C ASN A 468 -20.22 16.26 -22.04
N GLU A 469 -19.02 15.68 -22.17
CA GLU A 469 -18.22 15.79 -23.39
C GLU A 469 -18.75 14.91 -24.52
N ILE A 470 -19.28 13.71 -24.22
CA ILE A 470 -20.02 12.90 -25.20
C ILE A 470 -21.22 13.67 -25.73
N HIS A 471 -22.04 14.23 -24.85
CA HIS A 471 -23.22 14.99 -25.24
C HIS A 471 -22.87 16.23 -26.07
N SER A 472 -21.80 16.94 -25.69
CA SER A 472 -21.31 18.12 -26.44
C SER A 472 -20.81 17.74 -27.84
N SER A 473 -20.19 16.58 -27.99
CA SER A 473 -19.63 16.10 -29.27
C SER A 473 -20.67 15.43 -30.17
N ASN A 474 -21.64 14.73 -29.57
CA ASN A 474 -22.71 14.02 -30.26
C ASN A 474 -24.02 14.08 -29.44
N PRO A 475 -24.80 15.18 -29.57
CA PRO A 475 -26.05 15.40 -28.82
C PRO A 475 -27.12 14.33 -29.05
N ASP A 476 -26.97 13.59 -30.15
CA ASP A 476 -27.88 12.55 -30.56
C ASP A 476 -27.71 11.23 -29.78
N THR A 477 -26.62 11.08 -29.05
CA THR A 477 -26.35 9.89 -28.23
C THR A 477 -27.24 9.90 -26.99
N GLY A 478 -28.03 8.85 -26.79
CA GLY A 478 -28.74 8.64 -25.54
C GLY A 478 -27.77 8.36 -24.40
N ILE A 479 -28.01 8.94 -23.22
CA ILE A 479 -27.22 8.69 -22.02
C ILE A 479 -28.16 8.25 -20.90
N LEU A 480 -27.90 7.08 -20.34
CA LEU A 480 -28.61 6.54 -19.19
C LEU A 480 -27.65 6.40 -18.01
N PHE A 481 -27.78 7.28 -17.02
CA PHE A 481 -27.01 7.24 -15.79
C PHE A 481 -27.86 6.62 -14.67
N ILE A 482 -27.39 5.51 -14.11
CA ILE A 482 -28.04 4.77 -13.05
C ILE A 482 -27.20 4.88 -11.77
N ASP A 483 -27.70 5.61 -10.77
CA ASP A 483 -27.12 5.63 -9.43
C ASP A 483 -27.64 4.44 -8.62
N SER A 484 -26.74 3.52 -8.26
CA SER A 484 -27.09 2.30 -7.54
C SER A 484 -27.83 2.58 -6.22
N ARG A 485 -27.55 3.70 -5.55
CA ARG A 485 -28.20 4.08 -4.28
C ARG A 485 -29.67 4.39 -4.46
N GLU A 486 -30.06 4.93 -5.60
CA GLU A 486 -31.46 5.26 -5.88
C GLU A 486 -32.30 4.01 -6.14
N ILE A 487 -31.69 2.93 -6.64
CA ILE A 487 -32.41 1.74 -7.11
C ILE A 487 -32.23 0.50 -6.23
N ILE A 488 -31.33 0.54 -5.23
CA ILE A 488 -30.97 -0.66 -4.45
C ILE A 488 -32.17 -1.36 -3.79
N GLY A 489 -33.12 -0.60 -3.25
CA GLY A 489 -34.34 -1.17 -2.65
C GLY A 489 -35.28 -1.84 -3.66
N GLU A 490 -35.29 -1.38 -4.91
CA GLU A 490 -36.05 -2.01 -5.99
C GLU A 490 -35.34 -3.27 -6.49
N LEU A 491 -34.01 -3.25 -6.61
CA LEU A 491 -33.21 -4.43 -6.92
C LEU A 491 -33.42 -5.54 -5.88
N GLU A 492 -33.45 -5.19 -4.59
CA GLU A 492 -33.82 -6.14 -3.53
C GLU A 492 -35.21 -6.75 -3.76
N THR A 493 -36.18 -5.94 -4.19
CA THR A 493 -37.54 -6.42 -4.48
C THR A 493 -37.55 -7.37 -5.68
N ILE A 494 -36.79 -7.09 -6.73
CA ILE A 494 -36.63 -7.97 -7.91
C ILE A 494 -36.02 -9.33 -7.50
N THR A 495 -35.03 -9.35 -6.61
CA THR A 495 -34.42 -10.63 -6.17
C THR A 495 -35.42 -11.55 -5.46
N ARG A 496 -36.51 -11.03 -4.89
CA ARG A 496 -37.56 -11.86 -4.26
C ARG A 496 -38.33 -12.70 -5.28
N SER A 497 -38.40 -12.29 -6.54
CA SER A 497 -39.12 -13.00 -7.61
C SER A 497 -38.22 -13.76 -8.57
N ARG A 498 -37.03 -13.23 -8.90
CA ARG A 498 -36.07 -13.82 -9.86
C ARG A 498 -34.85 -14.52 -9.24
N GLN A 499 -34.77 -14.57 -7.92
CA GLN A 499 -33.65 -15.11 -7.10
C GLN A 499 -32.31 -14.38 -7.23
N LYS A 500 -31.91 -13.89 -8.42
CA LYS A 500 -30.65 -13.17 -8.65
C LYS A 500 -30.79 -11.98 -9.59
N ILE A 501 -29.82 -11.07 -9.51
CA ILE A 501 -29.57 -9.97 -10.47
C ILE A 501 -28.34 -10.35 -11.30
N ASP A 502 -28.51 -10.45 -12.62
CA ASP A 502 -27.47 -10.90 -13.54
C ASP A 502 -27.52 -10.22 -14.93
N ASP A 503 -28.30 -9.15 -15.08
CA ASP A 503 -28.52 -8.50 -16.38
C ASP A 503 -28.71 -6.98 -16.24
N ILE A 504 -28.22 -6.20 -17.21
CA ILE A 504 -28.37 -4.73 -17.22
C ILE A 504 -29.85 -4.31 -17.23
N TYR A 505 -30.73 -5.11 -17.82
CA TYR A 505 -32.15 -4.81 -17.85
C TYR A 505 -32.76 -4.72 -16.46
N ASP A 506 -32.26 -5.47 -15.47
CA ASP A 506 -32.77 -5.39 -14.11
C ASP A 506 -32.49 -4.01 -13.46
N PHE A 507 -31.33 -3.41 -13.77
CA PHE A 507 -30.97 -2.06 -13.33
C PHE A 507 -31.86 -1.00 -14.00
N TYR A 508 -32.06 -1.11 -15.32
CA TYR A 508 -32.97 -0.23 -16.06
C TYR A 508 -34.41 -0.34 -15.55
N HIS A 509 -34.89 -1.57 -15.32
CA HIS A 509 -36.22 -1.82 -14.78
C HIS A 509 -36.38 -1.20 -13.39
N ALA A 510 -35.41 -1.40 -12.50
CA ALA A 510 -35.42 -0.83 -11.15
C ALA A 510 -35.50 0.71 -11.16
N GLN A 511 -34.81 1.40 -12.08
CA GLN A 511 -34.86 2.86 -12.21
C GLN A 511 -36.21 3.35 -12.76
N THR A 512 -36.79 2.64 -13.72
CA THR A 512 -38.02 3.06 -14.41
C THR A 512 -39.30 2.78 -13.63
N VAL A 513 -39.30 1.81 -12.70
CA VAL A 513 -40.46 1.54 -11.83
C VAL A 513 -40.83 2.77 -10.99
N LYS A 514 -39.85 3.58 -10.58
CA LYS A 514 -40.07 4.80 -9.80
C LYS A 514 -40.61 5.98 -10.61
N GLN A 515 -40.54 5.93 -11.94
CA GLN A 515 -41.05 6.98 -12.81
C GLN A 515 -42.54 6.76 -13.05
N THR A 516 -43.37 7.48 -12.28
CA THR A 516 -44.83 7.53 -12.45
C THR A 516 -45.19 8.42 -13.64
N GLY A 517 -45.26 7.85 -14.84
CA GLY A 517 -45.72 8.57 -16.04
C GLY A 517 -45.93 7.65 -17.25
N ASP A 518 -46.68 8.14 -18.24
CA ASP A 518 -46.97 7.51 -19.54
C ASP A 518 -45.74 7.38 -20.47
N THR A 519 -44.51 7.40 -19.93
CA THR A 519 -43.30 7.25 -20.73
C THR A 519 -43.17 5.81 -21.23
N GLU A 520 -43.15 5.63 -22.55
CA GLU A 520 -42.92 4.34 -23.18
C GLU A 520 -41.56 3.77 -22.72
N ARG A 521 -41.57 2.56 -22.15
CA ARG A 521 -40.38 1.89 -21.62
C ARG A 521 -39.72 1.04 -22.70
N LEU A 522 -38.39 0.93 -22.65
CA LEU A 522 -37.66 -0.01 -23.49
C LEU A 522 -37.98 -1.44 -23.03
N SER A 523 -38.35 -2.30 -23.98
CA SER A 523 -38.28 -3.74 -23.76
C SER A 523 -36.82 -4.19 -23.67
N LYS A 524 -36.58 -5.40 -23.15
CA LYS A 524 -35.22 -5.95 -23.07
C LYS A 524 -34.54 -6.00 -24.45
N ASP A 525 -35.28 -6.35 -25.49
CA ASP A 525 -34.78 -6.41 -26.87
C ASP A 525 -34.44 -5.01 -27.42
N LEU A 526 -35.28 -4.00 -27.15
CA LEU A 526 -35.02 -2.63 -27.59
C LEU A 526 -33.85 -2.00 -26.83
N LEU A 527 -33.70 -2.31 -25.54
CA LEU A 527 -32.54 -1.91 -24.75
C LEU A 527 -31.26 -2.55 -25.28
N SER A 528 -31.28 -3.88 -25.52
CA SER A 528 -30.16 -4.60 -26.12
C SER A 528 -29.75 -4.01 -27.47
N LEU A 529 -30.73 -3.73 -28.34
CA LEU A 529 -30.50 -3.16 -29.66
C LEU A 529 -29.95 -1.73 -29.59
N SER A 530 -30.47 -0.87 -28.71
CA SER A 530 -30.02 0.53 -28.61
C SER A 530 -28.59 0.64 -28.10
N ILE A 531 -28.18 -0.26 -27.20
CA ILE A 531 -26.81 -0.37 -26.70
C ILE A 531 -25.89 -0.95 -27.77
N ASP A 532 -26.24 -2.08 -28.41
CA ASP A 532 -25.39 -2.72 -29.43
C ASP A 532 -25.11 -1.79 -30.62
N ASN A 533 -26.10 -0.98 -31.00
CA ASN A 533 -25.97 0.03 -32.05
C ASN A 533 -25.08 1.22 -31.66
N GLY A 534 -24.73 1.38 -30.37
CA GLY A 534 -24.03 2.55 -29.84
C GLY A 534 -24.90 3.82 -29.78
N SER A 535 -26.24 3.67 -29.85
CA SER A 535 -27.18 4.79 -29.73
C SER A 535 -27.45 5.19 -28.28
N LEU A 536 -27.14 4.32 -27.32
CA LEU A 536 -27.36 4.51 -25.89
C LEU A 536 -26.09 4.11 -25.11
N VAL A 537 -25.53 5.06 -24.37
CA VAL A 537 -24.46 4.83 -23.39
C VAL A 537 -25.08 4.60 -22.02
N ILE A 538 -24.64 3.56 -21.32
CA ILE A 538 -25.11 3.25 -19.97
C ILE A 538 -24.00 3.44 -18.96
N VAL A 539 -24.33 4.09 -17.84
CA VAL A 539 -23.46 4.17 -16.67
C VAL A 539 -24.15 3.54 -15.48
N LEU A 540 -23.48 2.58 -14.85
CA LEU A 540 -23.85 2.01 -13.56
C LEU A 540 -22.88 2.56 -12.51
N ASP A 541 -23.30 3.62 -11.82
CA ASP A 541 -22.49 4.26 -10.79
C ASP A 541 -22.71 3.54 -9.45
N GLY A 542 -21.61 3.16 -8.79
CA GLY A 542 -21.63 2.63 -7.44
C GLY A 542 -22.03 1.16 -7.33
N ILE A 543 -21.57 0.31 -8.25
CA ILE A 543 -21.92 -1.13 -8.19
C ILE A 543 -21.40 -1.81 -6.91
N ASP A 544 -20.39 -1.23 -6.24
CA ASP A 544 -19.92 -1.66 -4.92
C ASP A 544 -21.03 -1.64 -3.87
N GLU A 545 -21.96 -0.67 -3.93
CA GLU A 545 -23.12 -0.62 -3.05
C GLU A 545 -24.08 -1.81 -3.29
N VAL A 546 -24.23 -2.22 -4.55
CA VAL A 546 -25.05 -3.39 -4.93
C VAL A 546 -24.40 -4.68 -4.45
N ILE A 547 -23.10 -4.84 -4.68
CA ILE A 547 -22.33 -6.01 -4.24
C ILE A 547 -22.37 -6.13 -2.72
N ALA A 548 -22.12 -5.03 -2.01
CA ALA A 548 -22.12 -4.99 -0.54
C ALA A 548 -23.50 -5.33 0.05
N LYS A 549 -24.59 -4.89 -0.58
CA LYS A 549 -25.96 -5.09 -0.06
C LYS A 549 -26.58 -6.42 -0.46
N LEU A 550 -26.45 -6.82 -1.73
CA LEU A 550 -27.10 -8.02 -2.26
C LEU A 550 -26.25 -9.29 -2.09
N GLY A 551 -24.92 -9.14 -1.95
CA GLY A 551 -23.99 -10.26 -1.80
C GLY A 551 -24.19 -11.33 -2.88
N ALA A 552 -24.39 -12.58 -2.45
CA ALA A 552 -24.59 -13.73 -3.33
C ALA A 552 -25.82 -13.64 -4.28
N LYS A 553 -26.74 -12.69 -4.05
CA LYS A 553 -27.88 -12.46 -4.94
C LYS A 553 -27.51 -11.65 -6.19
N PHE A 554 -26.34 -11.02 -6.23
CA PHE A 554 -25.80 -10.39 -7.43
C PHE A 554 -24.79 -11.33 -8.09
N ASP A 555 -25.09 -11.80 -9.31
CA ASP A 555 -24.24 -12.73 -10.05
C ASP A 555 -23.33 -11.97 -11.01
N ALA A 556 -22.23 -11.43 -10.49
CA ALA A 556 -21.33 -10.57 -11.26
C ALA A 556 -20.74 -11.26 -12.51
N VAL A 557 -20.48 -12.57 -12.44
CA VAL A 557 -19.90 -13.33 -13.55
C VAL A 557 -20.89 -13.42 -14.71
N ASN A 558 -22.13 -13.82 -14.42
CA ASN A 558 -23.18 -13.87 -15.43
C ASN A 558 -23.54 -12.46 -15.93
N PHE A 559 -23.53 -11.46 -15.04
CA PHE A 559 -23.72 -10.06 -15.38
C PHE A 559 -22.70 -9.56 -16.40
N ILE A 560 -21.41 -9.74 -16.16
CA ILE A 560 -20.35 -9.33 -17.11
C ILE A 560 -20.44 -10.15 -18.41
N SER A 561 -20.72 -11.45 -18.31
CA SER A 561 -20.90 -12.30 -19.50
C SER A 561 -22.06 -11.81 -20.37
N SER A 562 -23.19 -11.41 -19.76
CA SER A 562 -24.39 -10.92 -20.46
C SER A 562 -24.09 -9.69 -21.33
N ILE A 563 -23.15 -8.83 -20.91
CA ILE A 563 -22.74 -7.65 -21.67
C ILE A 563 -22.14 -8.05 -23.02
N SER A 564 -21.23 -9.03 -23.02
CA SER A 564 -20.61 -9.51 -24.24
C SER A 564 -21.54 -10.35 -25.12
N THR A 565 -22.50 -11.09 -24.53
CA THR A 565 -23.33 -12.05 -25.27
C THR A 565 -24.70 -11.52 -25.69
N ILE A 566 -25.23 -10.50 -25.01
CA ILE A 566 -26.57 -9.93 -25.29
C ILE A 566 -26.44 -8.51 -25.86
N TYR A 567 -25.54 -7.71 -25.31
CA TYR A 567 -25.47 -6.27 -25.58
C TYR A 567 -24.43 -5.86 -26.61
N SER A 568 -23.51 -6.74 -27.00
CA SER A 568 -22.42 -6.47 -27.97
C SER A 568 -22.30 -7.61 -28.99
N THR A 569 -23.30 -7.74 -29.86
CA THR A 569 -23.46 -8.92 -30.74
C THR A 569 -23.36 -8.62 -32.22
N ASP A 570 -24.15 -7.67 -32.74
CA ASP A 570 -24.25 -7.41 -34.18
C ASP A 570 -23.33 -6.24 -34.56
N LEU A 571 -23.59 -5.03 -34.06
CA LEU A 571 -22.76 -3.86 -34.36
C LEU A 571 -21.55 -3.73 -33.44
N GLN A 572 -21.59 -4.31 -32.24
CA GLN A 572 -20.49 -4.33 -31.27
C GLN A 572 -20.02 -2.92 -30.88
N ARG A 573 -20.95 -1.95 -30.84
CA ARG A 573 -20.72 -0.55 -30.45
C ARG A 573 -21.23 -0.22 -29.06
N ALA A 574 -21.55 -1.25 -28.27
CA ALA A 574 -21.94 -1.07 -26.89
C ALA A 574 -20.92 -0.24 -26.11
N LYS A 575 -21.41 0.65 -25.25
CA LYS A 575 -20.60 1.47 -24.33
C LYS A 575 -21.27 1.51 -22.98
N ILE A 576 -20.74 0.70 -22.07
CA ILE A 576 -21.21 0.57 -20.69
C ILE A 576 -20.06 0.92 -19.76
N ILE A 577 -20.31 1.82 -18.81
CA ILE A 577 -19.36 2.21 -17.77
C ILE A 577 -19.87 1.69 -16.43
N ILE A 578 -18.99 1.09 -15.65
CA ILE A 578 -19.25 0.70 -14.26
C ILE A 578 -18.28 1.45 -13.37
N THR A 579 -18.76 2.08 -12.30
CA THR A 579 -17.89 2.59 -11.24
C THR A 579 -17.94 1.66 -10.03
N CYS A 580 -16.77 1.30 -9.50
CA CYS A 580 -16.66 0.40 -8.35
C CYS A 580 -15.47 0.78 -7.46
N ARG A 581 -15.45 0.32 -6.20
CA ARG A 581 -14.23 0.35 -5.39
C ARG A 581 -13.36 -0.86 -5.73
N ASP A 582 -12.04 -0.66 -5.77
CA ASP A 582 -11.02 -1.65 -6.17
C ASP A 582 -11.27 -3.02 -5.55
N TYR A 583 -11.40 -3.03 -4.22
CA TYR A 583 -11.62 -4.25 -3.43
C TYR A 583 -12.81 -5.09 -3.91
N PHE A 584 -13.97 -4.46 -4.12
CA PHE A 584 -15.18 -5.17 -4.53
C PHE A 584 -15.04 -5.71 -5.95
N TRP A 585 -14.44 -4.93 -6.84
CA TRP A 585 -14.26 -5.37 -8.22
C TRP A 585 -13.25 -6.52 -8.32
N ASP A 586 -12.07 -6.38 -7.72
CA ASP A 586 -10.99 -7.37 -7.81
C ASP A 586 -11.40 -8.73 -7.22
N SER A 587 -12.27 -8.73 -6.20
CA SER A 587 -12.83 -9.96 -5.63
C SER A 587 -13.67 -10.82 -6.59
N LEU A 588 -14.10 -10.25 -7.72
CA LEU A 588 -15.00 -10.90 -8.69
C LEU A 588 -14.27 -11.56 -9.88
N HIS A 589 -12.94 -11.48 -9.97
CA HIS A 589 -12.20 -11.80 -11.19
C HIS A 589 -11.74 -13.26 -11.25
N SER A 590 -12.29 -14.04 -12.18
CA SER A 590 -11.82 -15.41 -12.49
C SER A 590 -11.87 -15.81 -13.97
N GLY A 591 -12.15 -14.90 -14.92
CA GLY A 591 -12.09 -15.23 -16.34
C GLY A 591 -12.55 -14.11 -17.29
N LYS A 592 -11.68 -13.74 -18.24
CA LYS A 592 -11.72 -12.64 -19.23
C LYS A 592 -11.23 -11.27 -18.74
N SER A 593 -10.33 -10.67 -19.53
CA SER A 593 -9.80 -9.31 -19.34
C SER A 593 -10.89 -8.29 -19.64
N VAL A 594 -11.47 -7.69 -18.60
CA VAL A 594 -12.36 -6.53 -18.72
C VAL A 594 -11.50 -5.28 -18.71
N GLU A 595 -11.74 -4.32 -19.61
CA GLU A 595 -11.01 -3.04 -19.55
C GLU A 595 -11.35 -2.30 -18.26
N SER A 596 -10.29 -1.84 -17.58
CA SER A 596 -10.42 -1.07 -16.36
C SER A 596 -9.49 0.13 -16.32
N LEU A 597 -9.94 1.15 -15.60
CA LEU A 597 -9.23 2.40 -15.35
C LEU A 597 -9.10 2.60 -13.84
N ASP A 598 -7.87 2.59 -13.34
CA ASP A 598 -7.57 2.76 -11.92
C ASP A 598 -7.26 4.23 -11.61
N LEU A 599 -8.27 4.92 -11.04
CA LEU A 599 -8.22 6.35 -10.78
C LEU A 599 -7.32 6.67 -9.58
N GLN A 600 -6.36 7.56 -9.78
CA GLN A 600 -5.37 7.93 -8.77
C GLN A 600 -5.80 9.12 -7.90
N PRO A 601 -5.25 9.24 -6.68
CA PRO A 601 -5.42 10.43 -5.85
C PRO A 601 -4.82 11.69 -6.47
N PHE A 602 -5.22 12.83 -5.92
CA PHE A 602 -4.63 14.10 -6.31
C PHE A 602 -3.20 14.19 -5.76
N ASN A 603 -2.28 14.68 -6.57
CA ASN A 603 -1.01 15.17 -6.05
C ASN A 603 -1.20 16.56 -5.42
N ARG A 604 -0.11 17.14 -4.91
CA ARG A 604 -0.12 18.46 -4.28
C ARG A 604 -0.61 19.57 -5.22
N ASP A 605 -0.17 19.57 -6.48
CA ASP A 605 -0.54 20.59 -7.45
C ASP A 605 -2.03 20.55 -7.79
N MET A 606 -2.59 19.35 -7.96
CA MET A 606 -4.01 19.11 -8.18
C MET A 606 -4.85 19.53 -6.97
N ALA A 607 -4.37 19.27 -5.74
CA ALA A 607 -5.04 19.71 -4.52
C ALA A 607 -5.03 21.25 -4.39
N GLU A 608 -3.92 21.89 -4.75
CA GLU A 608 -3.83 23.36 -4.79
C GLU A 608 -4.75 23.95 -5.87
N GLU A 609 -4.79 23.36 -7.07
CA GLU A 609 -5.72 23.76 -8.13
C GLU A 609 -7.18 23.61 -7.69
N PHE A 610 -7.51 22.49 -7.04
CA PHE A 610 -8.83 22.25 -6.46
C PHE A 610 -9.24 23.37 -5.49
N PHE A 611 -8.36 23.74 -4.55
CA PHE A 611 -8.65 24.81 -3.61
C PHE A 611 -8.72 26.19 -4.27
N LYS A 612 -7.89 26.47 -5.28
CA LYS A 612 -7.96 27.71 -6.07
C LYS A 612 -9.30 27.86 -6.79
N LYS A 613 -9.87 26.76 -7.32
CA LYS A 613 -11.20 26.77 -7.95
C LYS A 613 -12.34 26.85 -6.93
N SER A 614 -12.10 26.41 -5.69
CA SER A 614 -13.15 26.27 -4.68
C SER A 614 -13.25 27.44 -3.68
N LEU A 615 -12.17 28.19 -3.47
CA LEU A 615 -12.02 29.22 -2.44
C LEU A 615 -11.56 30.55 -3.04
N ASP A 616 -12.03 31.65 -2.46
CA ASP A 616 -11.91 32.98 -3.09
C ASP A 616 -10.62 33.74 -2.73
N THR A 617 -9.87 33.33 -1.69
CA THR A 617 -8.71 34.09 -1.18
C THR A 617 -7.47 33.24 -0.91
N PRO A 618 -6.26 33.75 -1.17
CA PRO A 618 -5.00 33.03 -0.93
C PRO A 618 -4.82 32.54 0.52
N SER A 619 -5.17 33.38 1.51
CA SER A 619 -5.05 33.00 2.93
C SER A 619 -5.95 31.81 3.30
N ARG A 620 -7.13 31.68 2.67
CA ARG A 620 -8.00 30.51 2.87
C ARG A 620 -7.42 29.26 2.23
N ILE A 621 -6.80 29.40 1.05
CA ILE A 621 -6.13 28.29 0.35
C ILE A 621 -4.95 27.78 1.19
N GLU A 622 -4.11 28.66 1.73
CA GLU A 622 -3.00 28.29 2.62
C GLU A 622 -3.50 27.52 3.86
N LYS A 623 -4.59 27.98 4.49
CA LYS A 623 -5.21 27.27 5.62
C LYS A 623 -5.77 25.90 5.20
N ALA A 624 -6.38 25.80 4.02
CA ALA A 624 -6.91 24.55 3.48
C ALA A 624 -5.80 23.54 3.22
N LEU A 625 -4.71 23.97 2.59
CA LEU A 625 -3.51 23.16 2.36
C LEU A 625 -2.86 22.74 3.67
N ALA A 626 -2.79 23.63 4.67
CA ALA A 626 -2.24 23.29 5.97
C ALA A 626 -3.04 22.17 6.68
N ILE A 627 -4.38 22.20 6.57
CA ILE A 627 -5.23 21.09 7.06
C ILE A 627 -5.01 19.86 6.19
N ALA A 628 -5.09 19.97 4.87
CA ALA A 628 -4.95 18.86 3.94
C ALA A 628 -3.62 18.12 4.09
N ASN A 629 -2.51 18.84 4.34
CA ASN A 629 -1.18 18.27 4.55
C ASN A 629 -1.09 17.37 5.79
N LYS A 630 -1.94 17.59 6.81
CA LYS A 630 -2.03 16.69 7.96
C LYS A 630 -2.68 15.35 7.60
N PHE A 631 -3.53 15.35 6.57
CA PHE A 631 -4.21 14.18 6.01
C PHE A 631 -3.55 13.67 4.72
N ALA A 632 -2.43 14.27 4.32
CA ALA A 632 -1.73 13.93 3.11
C ALA A 632 -0.87 12.69 3.32
N LEU A 633 -0.74 11.95 2.23
CA LEU A 633 -0.12 10.63 2.18
C LEU A 633 1.37 10.70 1.84
N LYS A 634 2.23 10.17 2.71
CA LYS A 634 3.60 9.79 2.33
C LYS A 634 3.62 8.31 2.01
N THR A 635 3.51 7.93 0.74
CA THR A 635 3.55 6.51 0.35
C THR A 635 4.97 6.12 -0.06
N GLN A 636 5.47 4.95 0.34
CA GLN A 636 6.79 4.48 -0.14
C GLN A 636 6.84 4.29 -1.68
N GLN A 637 5.67 4.22 -2.33
CA GLN A 637 5.48 4.13 -3.79
C GLN A 637 5.39 5.49 -4.50
N HIS A 638 5.13 6.59 -3.80
CA HIS A 638 5.06 7.93 -4.37
C HIS A 638 6.04 8.85 -3.64
N ALA A 639 6.98 9.45 -4.36
CA ALA A 639 7.93 10.40 -3.78
C ALA A 639 7.27 11.67 -3.21
N GLU A 640 5.97 11.88 -3.47
CA GLU A 640 5.21 13.09 -3.18
C GLU A 640 3.94 12.81 -2.37
N ASP A 641 3.49 13.84 -1.65
CA ASP A 641 2.25 13.83 -0.87
C ASP A 641 1.02 13.66 -1.78
N VAL A 642 0.12 12.72 -1.44
CA VAL A 642 -1.16 12.53 -2.17
C VAL A 642 -2.40 12.83 -1.33
N TYR A 643 -3.49 13.23 -1.99
CA TYR A 643 -4.67 13.86 -1.39
C TYR A 643 -5.97 13.26 -1.93
N ILE A 644 -6.93 12.99 -1.04
CA ILE A 644 -8.24 12.44 -1.42
C ILE A 644 -9.21 13.58 -1.76
N PRO A 645 -9.79 13.64 -2.98
CA PRO A 645 -10.70 14.73 -3.37
C PRO A 645 -11.85 14.97 -2.39
N TYR A 646 -12.48 13.90 -1.89
CA TYR A 646 -13.54 14.01 -0.89
C TYR A 646 -13.10 14.70 0.41
N VAL A 647 -11.86 14.47 0.87
CA VAL A 647 -11.34 15.14 2.07
C VAL A 647 -11.14 16.63 1.78
N LEU A 648 -10.68 16.98 0.58
CA LEU A 648 -10.52 18.38 0.17
C LEU A 648 -11.88 19.11 0.13
N ASP A 649 -12.94 18.47 -0.38
CA ASP A 649 -14.30 19.00 -0.34
C ASP A 649 -14.76 19.32 1.10
N ILE A 650 -14.51 18.40 2.04
CA ILE A 650 -14.87 18.63 3.45
C ILE A 650 -14.06 19.79 4.05
N ILE A 651 -12.78 19.92 3.69
CA ILE A 651 -11.94 21.04 4.13
C ILE A 651 -12.47 22.38 3.57
N VAL A 652 -12.89 22.42 2.31
CA VAL A 652 -13.54 23.60 1.72
C VAL A 652 -14.81 23.95 2.51
N TYR A 653 -15.64 22.96 2.82
CA TYR A 653 -16.84 23.16 3.64
C TYR A 653 -16.48 23.74 5.01
N LEU A 654 -15.50 23.18 5.71
CA LEU A 654 -15.04 23.68 7.02
C LEU A 654 -14.62 25.14 6.97
N ILE A 655 -13.87 25.54 5.93
CA ILE A 655 -13.37 26.91 5.78
C ILE A 655 -14.49 27.88 5.43
N LYS A 656 -15.38 27.51 4.48
CA LYS A 656 -16.53 28.34 4.10
C LYS A 656 -17.48 28.52 5.27
N LYS A 657 -17.78 27.42 5.98
CA LYS A 657 -18.63 27.48 7.17
C LYS A 657 -18.05 28.39 8.24
N LYS A 658 -16.77 28.24 8.59
CA LYS A 658 -16.12 29.11 9.60
C LYS A 658 -16.17 30.59 9.21
N THR A 659 -16.12 30.87 7.91
CA THR A 659 -16.23 32.22 7.38
C THR A 659 -17.66 32.77 7.48
N GLU A 660 -18.66 31.97 7.10
CA GLU A 660 -20.06 32.39 7.02
C GLU A 660 -20.77 32.40 8.38
N PHE A 661 -20.41 31.48 9.28
CA PHE A 661 -21.12 31.21 10.54
C PHE A 661 -20.21 31.25 11.79
N GLY A 662 -18.93 31.63 11.66
CA GLY A 662 -18.00 31.71 12.79
C GLY A 662 -17.68 30.35 13.43
N ASP A 663 -17.47 30.32 14.75
CA ASP A 663 -17.19 29.09 15.52
C ASP A 663 -18.48 28.35 15.97
N GLU A 664 -19.61 28.54 15.27
CA GLU A 664 -20.84 27.79 15.53
C GLU A 664 -20.65 26.27 15.32
N LEU A 665 -21.27 25.48 16.21
CA LEU A 665 -21.12 24.02 16.31
C LEU A 665 -21.17 23.30 14.95
N LEU A 666 -20.19 22.43 14.70
CA LEU A 666 -20.04 21.62 13.49
C LEU A 666 -21.14 20.55 13.32
N GLY A 667 -22.26 20.90 12.68
CA GLY A 667 -23.22 19.97 12.06
C GLY A 667 -24.05 19.11 13.04
N THR A 668 -24.98 18.33 12.48
CA THR A 668 -25.86 17.36 13.17
C THR A 668 -25.34 15.92 13.12
N ILE A 669 -24.09 15.74 12.66
CA ILE A 669 -23.47 14.42 12.52
C ILE A 669 -23.24 13.83 13.91
N ASP A 670 -23.33 12.51 14.00
CA ASP A 670 -22.94 11.78 15.20
C ASP A 670 -21.42 11.73 15.32
N TYR A 671 -20.88 12.18 16.44
CA TYR A 671 -19.44 12.19 16.72
C TYR A 671 -19.05 11.01 17.63
N GLY A 672 -20.02 10.24 18.11
CA GLY A 672 -19.74 9.31 19.17
C GLY A 672 -19.31 10.00 20.48
N SER A 673 -18.73 9.22 21.37
CA SER A 673 -18.32 9.65 22.72
C SER A 673 -16.90 10.22 22.78
N LEU A 674 -16.01 9.75 21.89
CA LEU A 674 -14.57 10.08 21.93
C LEU A 674 -14.18 11.28 21.06
N LEU A 675 -15.00 11.67 20.08
CA LEU A 675 -14.66 12.75 19.16
C LEU A 675 -15.27 14.09 19.60
N SER A 676 -14.52 15.18 19.37
CA SER A 676 -14.95 16.54 19.68
C SER A 676 -15.37 17.32 18.44
N ARG A 677 -16.53 17.97 18.52
CA ARG A 677 -17.03 18.90 17.47
C ARG A 677 -16.17 20.14 17.28
N GLN A 678 -15.25 20.43 18.20
CA GLN A 678 -14.36 21.60 18.11
C GLN A 678 -13.04 21.24 17.41
N ASN A 679 -12.69 19.95 17.33
CA ASN A 679 -11.46 19.51 16.70
C ASN A 679 -11.68 19.25 15.21
N SER A 680 -10.91 19.91 14.36
CA SER A 680 -11.03 19.77 12.90
C SER A 680 -10.70 18.37 12.38
N ASN A 681 -9.82 17.62 13.06
CA ASN A 681 -9.48 16.25 12.65
C ASN A 681 -10.63 15.29 12.96
N ASP A 682 -11.22 15.46 14.14
CA ASP A 682 -12.38 14.68 14.60
C ASP A 682 -13.58 14.90 13.67
N PHE A 683 -13.80 16.13 13.22
CA PHE A 683 -14.80 16.44 12.18
C PHE A 683 -14.59 15.64 10.91
N LEU A 684 -13.37 15.61 10.38
CA LEU A 684 -13.05 14.91 9.15
C LEU A 684 -13.26 13.40 9.30
N VAL A 685 -12.77 12.82 10.39
CA VAL A 685 -12.94 11.38 10.68
C VAL A 685 -14.42 11.02 10.83
N ALA A 686 -15.20 11.80 11.58
CA ALA A 686 -16.64 11.58 11.74
C ALA A 686 -17.38 11.63 10.39
N ASN A 687 -17.04 12.58 9.51
CA ASN A 687 -17.65 12.67 8.17
C ASN A 687 -17.28 11.48 7.27
N ILE A 688 -16.03 11.00 7.33
CA ILE A 688 -15.60 9.81 6.59
C ILE A 688 -16.40 8.58 7.06
N CYS A 689 -16.53 8.37 8.37
CA CYS A 689 -17.30 7.27 8.95
C CYS A 689 -18.80 7.37 8.58
N GLN A 690 -19.38 8.57 8.70
CA GLN A 690 -20.79 8.83 8.37
C GLN A 690 -21.09 8.59 6.90
N ARG A 691 -20.16 8.93 6.00
CA ARG A 691 -20.31 8.66 4.57
C ARG A 691 -20.30 7.17 4.26
N ASP A 692 -19.48 6.39 4.96
CA ASP A 692 -19.41 4.95 4.74
C ASP A 692 -20.68 4.23 5.24
N ILE A 693 -21.32 4.75 6.30
CA ILE A 693 -22.69 4.34 6.69
C ILE A 693 -23.66 4.55 5.54
N THR A 694 -23.69 5.75 4.96
CA THR A 694 -24.64 6.09 3.88
C THR A 694 -24.40 5.28 2.61
N LYS A 695 -23.14 4.97 2.26
CA LYS A 695 -22.81 4.23 1.04
C LYS A 695 -22.86 2.72 1.19
N LEU A 696 -22.24 2.16 2.23
CA LEU A 696 -22.09 0.71 2.39
C LEU A 696 -22.99 0.12 3.47
N HIS A 697 -23.85 0.93 4.12
CA HIS A 697 -24.56 0.53 5.34
C HIS A 697 -23.59 -0.02 6.40
N SER A 698 -22.46 0.67 6.58
CA SER A 698 -21.41 0.30 7.54
C SER A 698 -21.85 0.47 9.01
N LEU A 699 -20.96 0.16 9.95
CA LEU A 699 -21.15 0.32 11.41
C LEU A 699 -21.46 1.77 11.80
N SER A 700 -22.09 2.01 12.96
CA SER A 700 -22.27 3.36 13.50
C SER A 700 -20.94 4.11 13.67
N VAL A 701 -20.97 5.44 13.77
CA VAL A 701 -19.74 6.23 13.94
C VAL A 701 -19.00 5.76 15.20
N GLU A 702 -19.70 5.61 16.33
CA GLU A 702 -19.12 5.12 17.58
C GLU A 702 -18.42 3.76 17.40
N SER A 703 -19.10 2.79 16.78
CA SER A 703 -18.54 1.45 16.54
C SER A 703 -17.32 1.48 15.62
N GLN A 704 -17.31 2.34 14.61
CA GLN A 704 -16.16 2.53 13.73
C GLN A 704 -14.97 3.13 14.48
N ILE A 705 -15.19 4.19 15.28
CA ILE A 705 -14.12 4.81 16.08
C ILE A 705 -13.53 3.82 17.06
N GLU A 706 -14.37 3.06 17.76
CA GLU A 706 -13.90 2.04 18.68
C GLU A 706 -13.10 0.95 17.96
N PHE A 707 -13.56 0.48 16.80
CA PHE A 707 -12.80 -0.45 15.96
C PHE A 707 -11.41 0.10 15.61
N PHE A 708 -11.33 1.36 15.19
CA PHE A 708 -10.05 2.00 14.84
C PHE A 708 -9.13 2.20 16.05
N VAL A 709 -9.68 2.59 17.20
CA VAL A 709 -8.92 2.69 18.46
C VAL A 709 -8.28 1.34 18.80
N GLN A 710 -9.03 0.25 18.73
CA GLN A 710 -8.51 -1.09 18.99
C GLN A 710 -7.52 -1.57 17.92
N LEU A 711 -7.78 -1.26 16.64
CA LEU A 711 -6.85 -1.56 15.54
C LEU A 711 -5.49 -0.87 15.73
N SER A 712 -5.48 0.38 16.23
CA SER A 712 -4.25 1.15 16.41
C SER A 712 -3.29 0.55 17.44
N VAL A 713 -3.82 -0.19 18.41
CA VAL A 713 -3.03 -0.86 19.45
C VAL A 713 -2.83 -2.36 19.20
N ALA A 714 -3.39 -2.90 18.12
CA ALA A 714 -3.18 -4.29 17.74
C ALA A 714 -1.69 -4.55 17.45
N LYS A 715 -1.19 -5.72 17.89
CA LYS A 715 0.19 -6.14 17.66
C LYS A 715 0.51 -6.08 16.17
N ASP A 716 1.69 -5.55 15.84
CA ASP A 716 2.21 -5.37 14.47
C ASP A 716 1.44 -4.33 13.61
N GLY A 717 0.59 -3.48 14.20
CA GLY A 717 -0.06 -2.35 13.52
C GLY A 717 -1.15 -2.77 12.51
N HIS A 718 -1.69 -3.97 12.67
CA HIS A 718 -2.71 -4.54 11.81
C HIS A 718 -3.54 -5.58 12.55
N ILE A 719 -4.69 -5.94 11.97
CA ILE A 719 -5.53 -7.02 12.49
C ILE A 719 -5.81 -8.04 11.39
N SER A 720 -5.71 -9.33 11.70
CA SER A 720 -6.16 -10.35 10.75
C SER A 720 -7.68 -10.34 10.64
N ILE A 721 -8.23 -10.60 9.45
CA ILE A 721 -9.67 -10.73 9.24
C ILE A 721 -10.31 -11.75 10.19
N TYR A 722 -9.60 -12.83 10.51
CA TYR A 722 -10.10 -13.86 11.42
C TYR A 722 -10.31 -13.32 12.85
N ASP A 723 -9.54 -12.31 13.25
CA ASP A 723 -9.62 -11.68 14.57
C ASP A 723 -10.58 -10.48 14.61
N VAL A 724 -10.95 -9.92 13.45
CA VAL A 724 -11.91 -8.81 13.33
C VAL A 724 -13.24 -9.17 14.00
N LYS A 725 -13.75 -10.40 13.82
CA LYS A 725 -15.00 -10.84 14.48
C LYS A 725 -14.91 -10.76 16.00
N ASN A 726 -13.80 -11.22 16.56
CA ASN A 726 -13.58 -11.21 18.00
C ASN A 726 -13.50 -9.77 18.55
N LEU A 727 -12.95 -8.86 17.76
CA LEU A 727 -12.85 -7.45 18.11
C LEU A 727 -14.21 -6.74 17.99
N LEU A 728 -14.94 -6.98 16.90
CA LEU A 728 -16.29 -6.46 16.70
C LEU A 728 -17.29 -6.97 17.75
N GLY A 729 -17.15 -8.22 18.20
CA GLY A 729 -17.99 -8.79 19.27
C GLY A 729 -17.77 -8.18 20.67
N ARG A 730 -16.75 -7.33 20.84
CA ARG A 730 -16.46 -6.58 22.08
C ARG A 730 -16.92 -5.13 22.01
N LEU A 731 -17.44 -4.68 20.86
CA LEU A 731 -17.91 -3.31 20.69
C LEU A 731 -19.23 -3.08 21.44
N PRO A 732 -19.54 -1.83 21.84
CA PRO A 732 -20.84 -1.49 22.40
C PRO A 732 -21.95 -1.94 21.43
N ASN A 733 -22.82 -2.84 21.89
CA ASN A 733 -23.86 -3.45 21.06
C ASN A 733 -24.84 -2.39 20.51
N ASP A 734 -24.82 -2.15 19.20
CA ASP A 734 -25.95 -1.54 18.45
C ASP A 734 -27.00 -2.57 18.02
N GLY A 735 -27.00 -3.77 18.61
CA GLY A 735 -28.01 -4.80 18.35
C GLY A 735 -27.90 -5.51 16.99
N GLU A 736 -26.90 -5.20 16.16
CA GLU A 736 -26.59 -5.97 14.95
C GLU A 736 -25.60 -7.10 15.27
N GLU A 737 -25.99 -8.35 15.01
CA GLU A 737 -25.04 -9.47 15.01
C GLU A 737 -23.92 -9.18 14.00
N VAL A 738 -22.66 -9.33 14.44
CA VAL A 738 -21.48 -9.24 13.56
C VAL A 738 -21.56 -10.37 12.54
N ARG A 739 -21.99 -10.03 11.32
CA ARG A 739 -22.13 -10.95 10.20
C ARG A 739 -20.91 -10.86 9.28
N ASP A 740 -20.72 -11.87 8.43
CA ASP A 740 -19.59 -11.92 7.49
C ASP A 740 -19.59 -10.73 6.52
N ASP A 741 -20.76 -10.17 6.21
CA ASP A 741 -20.92 -8.99 5.37
C ASP A 741 -20.38 -7.70 6.04
N THR A 742 -20.40 -7.58 7.37
CA THR A 742 -19.78 -6.45 8.09
C THR A 742 -18.28 -6.38 7.83
N ILE A 743 -17.60 -7.53 7.80
CA ILE A 743 -16.17 -7.60 7.51
C ILE A 743 -15.89 -7.18 6.07
N GLU A 744 -16.70 -7.66 5.13
CA GLU A 744 -16.58 -7.28 3.71
C GLU A 744 -16.73 -5.76 3.51
N ARG A 745 -17.68 -5.12 4.23
CA ARG A 745 -17.83 -3.65 4.22
C ARG A 745 -16.59 -2.94 4.77
N LEU A 746 -16.02 -3.42 5.89
CA LEU A 746 -14.80 -2.84 6.48
C LEU A 746 -13.58 -2.89 5.55
N LYS A 747 -13.43 -3.96 4.75
CA LYS A 747 -12.34 -4.05 3.76
C LYS A 747 -12.40 -2.95 2.70
N GLY A 748 -13.60 -2.47 2.39
CA GLY A 748 -13.83 -1.34 1.50
C GLY A 748 -13.72 0.04 2.16
N HIS A 749 -13.48 0.12 3.47
CA HIS A 749 -13.53 1.37 4.24
C HIS A 749 -12.44 2.37 3.78
N PRO A 750 -12.73 3.68 3.63
CA PRO A 750 -11.76 4.65 3.13
C PRO A 750 -10.49 4.79 3.98
N LEU A 751 -10.57 4.54 5.28
CA LEU A 751 -9.43 4.61 6.21
C LEU A 751 -8.60 3.33 6.26
N LEU A 752 -9.03 2.25 5.61
CA LEU A 752 -8.39 0.94 5.69
C LEU A 752 -7.81 0.49 4.34
N ILE A 753 -6.78 -0.34 4.41
CA ILE A 753 -6.31 -1.19 3.32
C ILE A 753 -6.44 -2.64 3.78
N HIS A 754 -6.93 -3.48 2.88
CA HIS A 754 -6.90 -4.93 3.04
C HIS A 754 -5.76 -5.52 2.18
N SER A 755 -4.82 -6.21 2.82
CA SER A 755 -3.74 -6.97 2.17
C SER A 755 -3.43 -8.22 3.00
N ASP A 756 -3.13 -9.35 2.36
CA ASP A 756 -2.68 -10.58 3.03
C ASP A 756 -3.57 -11.06 4.18
N ASN A 757 -4.90 -10.98 3.99
CA ASN A 757 -5.91 -11.27 5.01
C ASN A 757 -5.82 -10.44 6.29
N LYS A 758 -5.28 -9.22 6.18
CA LYS A 758 -5.08 -8.27 7.28
C LYS A 758 -5.63 -6.91 6.89
N LEU A 759 -6.14 -6.20 7.89
CA LEU A 759 -6.57 -4.81 7.79
C LEU A 759 -5.51 -3.91 8.43
N TYR A 760 -5.14 -2.88 7.67
CA TYR A 760 -4.20 -1.85 8.07
C TYR A 760 -4.89 -0.49 7.98
N PHE A 761 -4.43 0.48 8.76
CA PHE A 761 -4.71 1.86 8.40
C PHE A 761 -4.09 2.16 7.04
N ARG A 762 -4.89 2.78 6.17
CA ARG A 762 -4.42 3.26 4.88
C ARG A 762 -3.35 4.36 5.02
N TYR A 763 -3.33 5.04 6.17
CA TYR A 763 -2.51 6.21 6.42
C TYR A 763 -1.90 6.16 7.83
N ASP A 764 -0.57 6.35 7.94
CA ASP A 764 0.16 6.29 9.22
C ASP A 764 -0.35 7.30 10.25
N PHE A 765 -0.79 8.48 9.79
CA PHE A 765 -1.43 9.49 10.63
C PHE A 765 -2.57 8.90 11.47
N PHE A 766 -3.40 8.02 10.89
CA PHE A 766 -4.53 7.45 11.63
C PHE A 766 -4.07 6.54 12.75
N ASN A 767 -2.94 5.84 12.60
CA ASN A 767 -2.41 5.00 13.66
C ASN A 767 -2.08 5.84 14.92
N GLU A 768 -1.35 6.94 14.76
CA GLU A 768 -1.03 7.83 15.89
C GLU A 768 -2.26 8.59 16.41
N TYR A 769 -3.13 9.06 15.50
CA TYR A 769 -4.38 9.72 15.86
C TYR A 769 -5.27 8.83 16.74
N PHE A 770 -5.53 7.59 16.33
CA PHE A 770 -6.36 6.65 17.09
C PHE A 770 -5.67 6.15 18.36
N LYS A 771 -4.34 6.04 18.40
CA LYS A 771 -3.59 5.83 19.65
C LYS A 771 -3.75 6.98 20.64
N SER A 772 -3.85 8.22 20.16
CA SER A 772 -4.10 9.36 21.04
C SER A 772 -5.49 9.27 21.67
N LEU A 773 -6.50 8.88 20.90
CA LEU A 773 -7.85 8.59 21.40
C LEU A 773 -7.86 7.40 22.36
N TYR A 774 -7.01 6.39 22.17
CA TYR A 774 -6.85 5.26 23.10
C TYR A 774 -6.39 5.73 24.50
N ILE A 775 -5.40 6.62 24.57
CA ILE A 775 -4.95 7.20 25.84
C ILE A 775 -6.04 8.06 26.47
N VAL A 776 -6.68 8.94 25.68
CA VAL A 776 -7.79 9.78 26.15
C VAL A 776 -8.90 8.92 26.72
N LYS A 777 -9.30 7.85 26.02
CA LYS A 777 -10.32 6.89 26.46
C LYS A 777 -9.99 6.30 27.84
N TYR A 778 -8.76 5.85 28.06
CA TYR A 778 -8.33 5.30 29.35
C TYR A 778 -8.49 6.31 30.49
N PHE A 779 -8.01 7.54 30.30
CA PHE A 779 -8.10 8.59 31.32
C PHE A 779 -9.52 9.14 31.50
N SER A 780 -10.33 9.20 30.45
CA SER A 780 -11.74 9.58 30.53
C SER A 780 -12.59 8.52 31.25
N ALA A 781 -12.26 7.24 31.09
CA ALA A 781 -12.96 6.14 31.76
C ALA A 781 -12.72 6.10 33.28
N LYS A 782 -11.61 6.70 33.76
CA LYS A 782 -11.20 6.71 35.18
C LYS A 782 -11.28 5.32 35.84
N ASN A 783 -10.92 4.28 35.08
CA ASN A 783 -10.95 2.90 35.54
C ASN A 783 -9.59 2.26 35.30
N THR A 784 -8.84 2.04 36.38
CA THR A 784 -7.51 1.45 36.28
C THR A 784 -7.55 0.01 35.77
N GLU A 785 -8.66 -0.73 35.91
CA GLU A 785 -8.78 -2.12 35.41
C GLU A 785 -8.62 -2.20 33.89
N MET A 786 -8.76 -1.08 33.17
CA MET A 786 -8.48 -0.96 31.75
C MET A 786 -6.98 -0.80 31.43
N LEU A 787 -6.10 -0.83 32.43
CA LEU A 787 -4.65 -0.77 32.22
C LEU A 787 -4.16 -2.09 31.63
N THR A 788 -3.88 -2.09 30.32
CA THR A 788 -3.45 -3.26 29.57
C THR A 788 -1.97 -3.17 29.19
N PRO A 789 -1.33 -4.29 28.78
CA PRO A 789 0.01 -4.25 28.18
C PRO A 789 0.14 -3.30 27.00
N ASP A 790 -0.92 -3.14 26.21
CA ASP A 790 -0.97 -2.25 25.05
C ASP A 790 -0.96 -0.77 25.49
N PHE A 791 -1.61 -0.43 26.60
CA PHE A 791 -1.46 0.89 27.22
C PHE A 791 -0.02 1.16 27.64
N VAL A 792 0.64 0.17 28.27
CA VAL A 792 2.05 0.31 28.66
C VAL A 792 2.92 0.55 27.42
N ASP A 793 2.67 -0.14 26.29
CA ASP A 793 3.35 0.12 25.02
C ASP A 793 3.14 1.57 24.53
N VAL A 794 1.89 2.00 24.41
CA VAL A 794 1.58 3.35 23.88
C VAL A 794 2.19 4.43 24.79
N ALA A 795 2.02 4.31 26.11
CA ALA A 795 2.58 5.25 27.07
C ALA A 795 4.11 5.27 27.03
N ALA A 796 4.78 4.12 26.93
CA ALA A 796 6.25 4.04 26.94
C ALA A 796 6.91 4.63 25.69
N TYR A 797 6.26 4.54 24.53
CA TYR A 797 6.88 4.90 23.25
C TYR A 797 6.38 6.24 22.68
N TYR A 798 5.13 6.62 22.95
CA TYR A 798 4.47 7.78 22.33
C TYR A 798 4.25 8.97 23.28
N LEU A 799 4.07 8.76 24.59
CA LEU A 799 3.89 9.86 25.55
C LEU A 799 5.22 10.53 25.91
N ARG A 800 5.81 11.25 24.96
CA ARG A 800 7.03 12.04 25.16
C ARG A 800 6.68 13.49 25.46
N PHE A 801 7.36 14.07 26.45
CA PHE A 801 7.20 15.49 26.76
C PHE A 801 7.48 16.33 25.50
N ASP A 802 6.59 17.28 25.21
CA ASP A 802 6.69 18.18 24.05
C ASP A 802 6.58 17.51 22.64
N GLY A 803 6.17 16.24 22.57
CA GLY A 803 5.86 15.55 21.31
C GLY A 803 4.52 15.98 20.67
N GLU A 804 4.37 15.77 19.35
CA GLU A 804 3.10 16.03 18.65
C GLU A 804 1.96 15.13 19.15
N PHE A 805 2.26 13.84 19.38
CA PHE A 805 1.34 12.90 20.00
C PHE A 805 0.85 13.38 21.37
N MET A 806 1.78 13.87 22.22
CA MET A 806 1.46 14.41 23.54
C MET A 806 0.51 15.61 23.44
N ARG A 807 0.76 16.53 22.51
CA ARG A 807 -0.14 17.67 22.24
C ARG A 807 -1.54 17.21 21.83
N SER A 808 -1.65 16.21 20.96
CA SER A 808 -2.95 15.64 20.56
C SER A 808 -3.74 15.08 21.75
N VAL A 809 -3.07 14.43 22.71
CA VAL A 809 -3.71 13.95 23.93
C VAL A 809 -4.11 15.12 24.84
N CYS A 810 -3.23 16.09 25.07
CA CYS A 810 -3.50 17.26 25.93
C CYS A 810 -4.65 18.14 25.41
N GLU A 811 -4.84 18.27 24.09
CA GLU A 811 -5.97 19.00 23.49
C GLU A 811 -7.35 18.42 23.86
N ARG A 812 -7.40 17.16 24.34
CA ARG A 812 -8.63 16.42 24.64
C ARG A 812 -8.83 16.13 26.12
N MET A 813 -7.87 16.52 26.96
CA MET A 813 -7.88 16.24 28.39
C MET A 813 -7.76 17.53 29.19
N THR A 814 -8.41 17.56 30.34
CA THR A 814 -8.33 18.67 31.30
C THR A 814 -7.62 18.20 32.56
N LEU A 815 -6.79 19.07 33.15
CA LEU A 815 -6.19 18.83 34.46
C LEU A 815 -7.15 19.33 35.55
N ASP A 816 -7.81 18.39 36.21
CA ASP A 816 -8.60 18.59 37.43
C ASP A 816 -8.16 17.61 38.54
N GLU A 817 -8.67 17.79 39.77
CA GLU A 817 -8.29 16.96 40.92
C GLU A 817 -8.54 15.46 40.69
N GLU A 818 -9.64 15.11 40.02
CA GLU A 818 -9.98 13.70 39.75
C GLU A 818 -9.00 13.09 38.72
N SER A 819 -8.66 13.83 37.67
CA SER A 819 -7.68 13.40 36.67
C SER A 819 -6.28 13.23 37.28
N LEU A 820 -5.88 14.13 38.19
CA LEU A 820 -4.61 14.06 38.90
C LEU A 820 -4.54 12.81 39.77
N LEU A 821 -5.59 12.57 40.57
CA LEU A 821 -5.68 11.38 41.42
C LEU A 821 -5.61 10.09 40.60
N PHE A 822 -6.32 10.03 39.48
CA PHE A 822 -6.29 8.87 38.60
C PHE A 822 -4.93 8.68 37.90
N GLY A 823 -4.22 9.78 37.60
CA GLY A 823 -2.83 9.75 37.13
C GLY A 823 -1.89 9.12 38.15
N ILE A 824 -2.02 9.51 39.42
CA ILE A 824 -1.25 8.95 40.53
C ILE A 824 -1.53 7.45 40.66
N GLU A 825 -2.80 7.03 40.71
CA GLU A 825 -3.20 5.63 40.78
C GLU A 825 -2.65 4.80 39.60
N THR A 826 -2.65 5.39 38.40
CA THR A 826 -2.07 4.76 37.20
C THR A 826 -0.57 4.52 37.35
N VAL A 827 0.19 5.51 37.87
CA VAL A 827 1.62 5.36 38.12
C VAL A 827 1.90 4.34 39.22
N GLU A 828 1.10 4.30 40.28
CA GLU A 828 1.20 3.27 41.32
C GLU A 828 1.01 1.87 40.74
N ARG A 829 -0.01 1.65 39.90
CA ARG A 829 -0.23 0.36 39.24
C ARG A 829 0.90 -0.04 38.29
N LEU A 830 1.45 0.91 37.53
CA LEU A 830 2.59 0.65 36.64
C LEU A 830 3.83 0.18 37.41
N ARG A 831 4.00 0.64 38.65
CA ARG A 831 5.10 0.23 39.56
C ARG A 831 4.93 -1.19 40.11
N GLU A 832 3.73 -1.76 40.04
CA GLU A 832 3.46 -3.16 40.38
C GLU A 832 3.74 -4.12 39.21
N GLY A 833 4.12 -3.60 38.04
CA GLY A 833 4.40 -4.37 36.84
C GLY A 833 5.58 -5.34 36.95
N GLU A 834 5.83 -6.10 35.87
CA GLU A 834 6.87 -7.13 35.84
C GLU A 834 8.25 -6.59 36.19
N LYS A 835 8.93 -7.32 37.06
CA LYS A 835 10.30 -7.04 37.51
C LYS A 835 11.29 -7.96 36.82
N GLY A 836 12.44 -7.43 36.45
CA GLY A 836 13.55 -8.17 35.87
C GLY A 836 14.23 -9.11 36.87
N PRO A 837 15.23 -9.89 36.42
CA PRO A 837 15.99 -10.82 37.25
C PRO A 837 16.72 -10.16 38.43
N ASP A 838 17.02 -8.87 38.30
CA ASP A 838 17.63 -8.03 39.33
C ASP A 838 16.62 -7.46 40.34
N GLY A 839 15.33 -7.84 40.22
CA GLY A 839 14.25 -7.35 41.07
C GLY A 839 13.81 -5.92 40.76
N ARG A 840 14.38 -5.27 39.73
CA ARG A 840 14.01 -3.92 39.30
C ARG A 840 12.85 -3.95 38.32
N LEU A 841 12.09 -2.87 38.24
CA LEU A 841 11.00 -2.75 37.27
C LEU A 841 11.55 -2.87 35.85
N ASN A 842 10.82 -3.55 34.96
CA ASN A 842 11.25 -3.64 33.56
C ASN A 842 11.35 -2.24 32.91
N TYR A 843 12.22 -2.10 31.92
CA TYR A 843 12.49 -0.81 31.26
C TYR A 843 11.25 -0.20 30.61
N LYS A 844 10.36 -1.05 30.09
CA LYS A 844 9.13 -0.63 29.43
C LYS A 844 8.18 0.07 30.41
N SER A 845 7.97 -0.47 31.60
CA SER A 845 7.17 0.15 32.66
C SER A 845 7.81 1.43 33.17
N LEU A 846 9.15 1.49 33.29
CA LEU A 846 9.85 2.73 33.64
C LEU A 846 9.60 3.85 32.62
N ARG A 847 9.58 3.52 31.32
CA ARG A 847 9.20 4.45 30.25
C ARG A 847 7.74 4.85 30.33
N ALA A 848 6.82 3.92 30.57
CA ALA A 848 5.41 4.24 30.72
C ALA A 848 5.14 5.16 31.91
N ILE A 849 5.79 4.93 33.07
CA ILE A 849 5.72 5.81 34.24
C ILE A 849 6.20 7.22 33.88
N SER A 850 7.36 7.33 33.22
CA SER A 850 7.87 8.62 32.75
C SER A 850 6.89 9.29 31.78
N GLY A 851 6.30 8.54 30.85
CA GLY A 851 5.37 9.07 29.87
C GLY A 851 4.06 9.59 30.48
N VAL A 852 3.48 8.84 31.42
CA VAL A 852 2.30 9.30 32.18
C VAL A 852 2.64 10.54 32.99
N PHE A 853 3.76 10.58 33.70
CA PHE A 853 4.16 11.78 34.44
C PHE A 853 4.37 13.00 33.51
N CYS A 854 5.01 12.79 32.35
CA CYS A 854 5.17 13.81 31.32
C CYS A 854 3.84 14.33 30.76
N LEU A 855 2.79 13.49 30.70
CA LEU A 855 1.43 13.92 30.33
C LEU A 855 0.90 14.94 31.33
N PHE A 856 1.02 14.70 32.64
CA PHE A 856 0.55 15.64 33.67
C PHE A 856 1.38 16.92 33.73
N LEU A 857 2.69 16.85 33.49
CA LEU A 857 3.51 18.06 33.31
C LEU A 857 3.05 18.88 32.10
N SER A 858 2.72 18.22 30.99
CA SER A 858 2.25 18.88 29.76
C SER A 858 0.85 19.50 29.96
N LEU A 859 -0.07 18.78 30.60
CA LEU A 859 -1.39 19.32 30.95
C LEU A 859 -1.29 20.52 31.89
N MET A 860 -0.42 20.45 32.91
CA MET A 860 -0.17 21.58 33.80
C MET A 860 0.35 22.79 33.04
N ARG A 861 1.33 22.60 32.15
CA ARG A 861 1.88 23.66 31.29
C ARG A 861 0.79 24.30 30.42
N ASP A 862 -0.06 23.49 29.82
CA ASP A 862 -1.04 23.94 28.82
C ASP A 862 -2.35 24.47 29.45
N SER A 863 -2.63 24.13 30.72
CA SER A 863 -3.82 24.58 31.45
C SER A 863 -3.90 26.10 31.66
N GLY A 864 -2.77 26.81 31.66
CA GLY A 864 -2.68 28.25 31.93
C GLY A 864 -3.01 28.67 33.38
N ASN A 865 -3.54 27.77 34.21
CA ASN A 865 -3.98 28.04 35.58
C ASN A 865 -2.83 28.11 36.59
N THR A 866 -1.70 27.48 36.28
CA THR A 866 -0.52 27.44 37.15
C THR A 866 0.71 27.81 36.35
N LYS A 867 1.58 28.62 36.95
CA LYS A 867 2.85 28.98 36.33
C LYS A 867 3.72 27.72 36.24
N PHE A 868 4.15 27.36 35.03
CA PHE A 868 5.09 26.26 34.84
C PHE A 868 6.49 26.66 35.29
N ASP A 869 6.81 26.44 36.56
CA ASP A 869 8.11 26.72 37.18
C ASP A 869 8.57 25.55 38.07
N VAL A 870 9.75 25.72 38.68
CA VAL A 870 10.38 24.69 39.51
C VAL A 870 9.48 24.27 40.68
N ALA A 871 8.78 25.23 41.32
CA ALA A 871 7.89 24.93 42.44
C ALA A 871 6.71 24.05 41.99
N ALA A 872 6.11 24.35 40.83
CA ALA A 872 5.05 23.54 40.26
C ALA A 872 5.54 22.14 39.84
N CYS A 873 6.74 22.02 39.26
CA CYS A 873 7.35 20.73 38.89
C CYS A 873 7.62 19.87 40.13
N ASN A 874 8.14 20.46 41.20
CA ASN A 874 8.36 19.78 42.48
C ASN A 874 7.05 19.32 43.13
N SER A 875 6.02 20.18 43.15
CA SER A 875 4.69 19.82 43.66
C SER A 875 4.14 18.60 42.90
N MET A 876 4.25 18.59 41.58
CA MET A 876 3.81 17.46 40.75
C MET A 876 4.61 16.18 41.05
N MET A 877 5.94 16.29 41.18
CA MET A 877 6.81 15.16 41.56
C MET A 877 6.43 14.59 42.93
N GLU A 878 6.18 15.45 43.92
CA GLU A 878 5.78 15.03 45.27
C GLU A 878 4.40 14.35 45.25
N HIS A 879 3.44 14.84 44.47
CA HIS A 879 2.14 14.19 44.33
C HIS A 879 2.22 12.76 43.76
N PHE A 880 3.08 12.53 42.77
CA PHE A 880 3.20 11.23 42.11
C PHE A 880 4.14 10.25 42.81
N PHE A 881 5.19 10.75 43.46
CA PHE A 881 6.32 9.94 43.91
C PHE A 881 6.68 10.13 45.39
N GLY A 882 6.04 11.06 46.09
CA GLY A 882 6.28 11.33 47.51
C GLY A 882 5.78 10.20 48.41
N LYS A 883 6.68 9.65 49.23
CA LYS A 883 6.34 8.64 50.24
C LYS A 883 7.30 8.72 51.42
N ASP A 884 6.77 8.79 52.65
CA ASP A 884 7.56 8.76 53.89
C ASP A 884 8.69 9.82 53.96
N ASN A 885 8.44 11.04 53.47
CA ASN A 885 9.41 12.14 53.29
C ASN A 885 10.56 11.84 52.30
N GLU A 886 10.39 10.86 51.43
CA GLU A 886 11.31 10.53 50.33
C GLU A 886 10.58 10.58 48.97
N ILE A 887 11.33 10.69 47.89
CA ILE A 887 10.83 10.53 46.52
C ILE A 887 11.22 9.13 46.04
N HIS A 888 10.22 8.27 45.83
CA HIS A 888 10.44 6.86 45.49
C HIS A 888 9.96 6.53 44.09
N GLY A 889 10.84 5.92 43.27
CA GLY A 889 10.46 5.39 41.95
C GLY A 889 10.30 6.45 40.87
N PHE A 890 10.83 7.65 41.09
CA PHE A 890 10.75 8.75 40.12
C PHE A 890 11.55 8.41 38.85
N SER A 891 10.86 8.35 37.70
CA SER A 891 11.43 7.96 36.41
C SER A 891 11.26 9.11 35.40
N LEU A 892 12.37 9.56 34.81
CA LEU A 892 12.41 10.54 33.72
C LEU A 892 13.26 9.98 32.57
N ILE A 893 12.62 9.76 31.42
CA ILE A 893 13.23 9.18 30.22
C ILE A 893 12.88 10.03 28.99
N ASP A 894 13.87 10.33 28.15
CA ASP A 894 13.73 11.10 26.91
C ASP A 894 13.06 12.48 27.12
N LEU A 895 13.43 13.18 28.19
CA LEU A 895 12.82 14.46 28.57
C LEU A 895 13.68 15.64 28.11
N GLY A 896 13.25 16.26 27.01
CA GLY A 896 13.77 17.52 26.47
C GLY A 896 12.65 18.54 26.29
N SER A 897 12.96 19.77 25.89
CA SER A 897 11.94 20.79 25.59
C SER A 897 12.42 21.73 24.48
N ASN A 898 11.57 21.95 23.49
CA ASN A 898 11.77 22.97 22.45
C ASN A 898 11.18 24.33 22.86
N PHE A 899 10.41 24.36 23.95
CA PHE A 899 9.85 25.59 24.50
C PHE A 899 10.82 26.29 25.46
N PRO A 900 10.63 27.61 25.70
CA PRO A 900 11.38 28.34 26.73
C PRO A 900 11.19 27.76 28.14
N THR A 901 10.04 27.13 28.39
CA THR A 901 9.71 26.45 29.63
C THR A 901 10.38 25.07 29.68
N LYS A 902 11.18 24.86 30.72
CA LYS A 902 11.98 23.65 30.92
C LYS A 902 11.48 22.91 32.17
N PRO A 903 11.26 21.59 32.12
CA PRO A 903 10.90 20.83 33.32
C PRO A 903 12.17 20.67 34.16
N ILE A 904 12.37 21.59 35.11
CA ILE A 904 13.51 21.60 36.04
C ILE A 904 12.98 21.38 37.44
N PHE A 905 13.67 20.54 38.21
CA PHE A 905 13.31 20.20 39.58
C PHE A 905 14.35 20.74 40.57
N ASP A 906 13.94 20.89 41.82
CA ASP A 906 14.81 21.17 42.96
C ASP A 906 14.97 19.91 43.80
N PHE A 907 16.18 19.35 43.84
CA PHE A 907 16.49 18.12 44.59
C PHE A 907 17.15 18.41 45.94
N ARG A 908 17.29 19.68 46.34
CA ARG A 908 17.96 20.06 47.60
C ARG A 908 17.24 19.45 48.80
N GLY A 909 18.01 18.83 49.70
CA GLY A 909 17.48 18.18 50.90
C GLY A 909 16.64 16.92 50.68
N LEU A 910 16.45 16.45 49.44
CA LEU A 910 15.62 15.29 49.14
C LEU A 910 16.42 13.97 49.17
N ILE A 911 15.74 12.91 49.60
CA ILE A 911 16.19 11.53 49.43
C ILE A 911 15.38 10.93 48.27
N LEU A 912 16.07 10.51 47.22
CA LEU A 912 15.52 9.97 45.98
C LEU A 912 15.90 8.49 45.85
N SER A 913 14.95 7.59 46.07
CA SER A 913 15.15 6.14 46.10
C SER A 913 14.55 5.44 44.87
N ASP A 914 15.26 4.45 44.34
CA ASP A 914 14.84 3.63 43.20
C ASP A 914 14.46 4.46 41.95
N CYS A 915 15.14 5.59 41.73
CA CYS A 915 14.86 6.50 40.62
C CYS A 915 15.57 6.10 39.33
N TYR A 916 15.04 6.52 38.19
CA TYR A 916 15.61 6.26 36.88
C TYR A 916 15.69 7.54 36.05
N PHE A 917 16.89 7.93 35.65
CA PHE A 917 17.13 9.12 34.82
C PHE A 917 17.89 8.72 33.55
N GLU A 918 17.27 8.94 32.40
CA GLU A 918 17.87 8.63 31.10
C GLU A 918 17.54 9.71 30.07
N GLN A 919 18.56 10.25 29.39
CA GLN A 919 18.36 11.30 28.36
C GLN A 919 17.47 12.45 28.86
N TYR A 920 17.66 12.86 30.11
CA TYR A 920 17.00 14.02 30.70
C TYR A 920 17.89 15.25 30.53
N ASP A 921 17.58 16.08 29.53
CA ASP A 921 18.41 17.21 29.10
C ASP A 921 18.67 18.24 30.20
N PHE A 922 17.76 18.34 31.18
CA PHE A 922 17.82 19.35 32.23
C PHE A 922 18.27 18.80 33.58
N PHE A 923 18.77 17.55 33.64
CA PHE A 923 19.20 16.93 34.90
C PHE A 923 20.22 17.79 35.65
N TRP A 924 21.24 18.29 34.95
CA TRP A 924 22.29 19.13 35.55
C TRP A 924 21.87 20.59 35.78
N ASP A 925 20.69 20.99 35.31
CA ASP A 925 20.06 22.27 35.68
C ASP A 925 19.29 22.18 37.00
N CYS A 926 19.02 20.96 37.50
CA CYS A 926 18.32 20.75 38.76
C CYS A 926 19.21 21.10 39.96
N ALA A 927 18.64 21.76 40.96
CA ALA A 927 19.39 22.17 42.14
C ALA A 927 19.72 20.97 43.04
N ILE A 928 20.99 20.79 43.40
CA ILE A 928 21.50 19.71 44.26
C ILE A 928 22.36 20.34 45.35
N ASP A 929 22.20 19.90 46.60
CA ASP A 929 23.01 20.35 47.74
C ASP A 929 23.70 19.19 48.48
N SER A 930 24.33 19.49 49.63
CA SER A 930 25.05 18.51 50.43
C SER A 930 24.14 17.51 51.14
N GLU A 931 22.83 17.75 51.21
CA GLU A 931 21.85 16.88 51.85
C GLU A 931 21.10 16.00 50.84
N THR A 932 21.10 16.35 49.55
CA THR A 932 20.55 15.50 48.48
C THR A 932 21.19 14.11 48.45
N ARG A 933 20.39 13.04 48.44
CA ARG A 933 20.84 11.65 48.33
C ARG A 933 20.05 10.91 47.24
N PHE A 934 20.76 10.27 46.31
CA PHE A 934 20.21 9.27 45.41
C PHE A 934 20.59 7.87 45.90
N CYS A 935 19.60 6.99 46.05
CA CYS A 935 19.75 5.66 46.63
C CYS A 935 19.24 4.59 45.66
N ASN A 936 20.09 3.63 45.27
CA ASN A 936 19.71 2.54 44.34
C ASN A 936 19.12 3.04 42.99
N SER A 937 19.56 4.21 42.53
CA SER A 937 19.05 4.89 41.33
C SER A 937 19.94 4.67 40.10
N ILE A 938 19.39 4.81 38.90
CA ILE A 938 20.11 4.58 37.62
C ILE A 938 20.23 5.90 36.84
N PHE A 939 21.43 6.16 36.32
CA PHE A 939 21.74 7.37 35.54
C PHE A 939 22.38 7.00 34.21
N LYS A 940 21.69 7.30 33.10
CA LYS A 940 22.14 6.96 31.74
C LYS A 940 22.09 8.17 30.80
N SER A 941 23.15 8.36 30.00
CA SER A 941 23.19 9.37 28.94
C SER A 941 22.77 10.77 29.41
N LEU A 942 23.26 11.21 30.58
CA LEU A 942 22.94 12.52 31.16
C LEU A 942 24.07 13.50 30.88
N GLU A 943 24.07 14.07 29.68
CA GLU A 943 25.09 15.04 29.27
C GLU A 943 24.70 16.46 29.70
N PRO A 944 25.64 17.26 30.26
CA PRO A 944 25.36 18.65 30.57
C PRO A 944 25.16 19.47 29.30
N ARG A 945 24.11 20.30 29.29
CA ARG A 945 23.88 21.26 28.20
C ARG A 945 25.02 22.27 28.12
N LYS A 946 25.14 22.92 26.97
CA LYS A 946 26.11 24.00 26.74
C LYS A 946 26.02 25.04 27.87
N ASP A 947 27.17 25.37 28.45
CA ASP A 947 27.34 26.31 29.57
C ASP A 947 26.82 25.85 30.95
N VAL A 948 26.31 24.62 31.08
CA VAL A 948 25.94 24.00 32.37
C VAL A 948 27.10 23.16 32.89
N ARG A 949 27.46 23.33 34.16
CA ARG A 949 28.50 22.52 34.81
C ARG A 949 27.87 21.55 35.82
N PRO A 950 28.15 20.24 35.74
CA PRO A 950 27.67 19.27 36.71
C PRO A 950 28.00 19.65 38.17
N ASN A 951 26.97 19.86 38.98
CA ASN A 951 27.12 20.10 40.41
C ASN A 951 26.61 18.92 41.25
N PHE A 952 27.41 18.47 42.21
CA PHE A 952 27.13 17.35 43.10
C PHE A 952 28.14 17.34 44.25
N HIS A 953 27.78 16.70 45.36
CA HIS A 953 28.53 16.65 46.61
C HIS A 953 28.98 15.22 46.95
N VAL A 954 29.80 15.12 48.00
CA VAL A 954 30.21 13.81 48.55
C VAL A 954 28.97 13.07 49.03
N ARG A 955 28.81 11.81 48.59
CA ARG A 955 27.63 10.94 48.86
C ARG A 955 26.32 11.37 48.18
N THR A 956 26.35 12.26 47.18
CA THR A 956 25.14 12.53 46.37
C THR A 956 24.59 11.24 45.74
N PHE A 957 25.45 10.35 45.26
CA PHE A 957 25.09 9.03 44.75
C PHE A 957 25.59 7.95 45.72
N ASP A 958 24.71 7.06 46.18
CA ASP A 958 25.10 5.92 47.02
C ASP A 958 25.80 4.80 46.21
N GLU A 959 26.36 3.81 46.90
CA GLU A 959 27.11 2.71 46.27
C GLU A 959 26.24 1.76 45.43
N ARG A 960 24.91 1.81 45.62
CA ARG A 960 23.94 0.98 44.89
C ARG A 960 23.45 1.66 43.61
N CYS A 961 23.79 2.94 43.41
CA CYS A 961 23.47 3.67 42.19
C CYS A 961 24.30 3.17 41.00
N ASP A 962 23.65 3.02 39.85
CA ASP A 962 24.35 2.81 38.59
C ASP A 962 24.72 4.15 37.96
N THR A 963 25.99 4.53 38.14
CA THR A 963 26.58 5.76 37.61
C THR A 963 27.55 5.50 36.45
N SER A 964 27.58 4.27 35.92
CA SER A 964 28.56 3.84 34.91
C SER A 964 28.60 4.76 33.68
N ALA A 965 27.44 5.19 33.18
CA ALA A 965 27.33 6.06 32.02
C ALA A 965 27.80 7.51 32.27
N ILE A 966 27.75 7.98 33.53
CA ILE A 966 28.18 9.34 33.92
C ILE A 966 29.53 9.34 34.64
N ALA A 967 30.20 8.19 34.73
CA ALA A 967 31.45 8.04 35.47
C ALA A 967 32.55 9.00 35.01
N HIS A 968 32.59 9.31 33.71
CA HIS A 968 33.53 10.26 33.13
C HIS A 968 33.32 11.70 33.65
N LEU A 969 32.07 12.12 33.85
CA LEU A 969 31.73 13.43 34.45
C LEU A 969 32.12 13.46 35.94
N LEU A 970 31.89 12.34 36.64
CA LEU A 970 32.26 12.22 38.06
C LEU A 970 33.78 12.25 38.26
N ALA A 971 34.54 11.63 37.36
CA ALA A 971 36.00 11.60 37.39
C ALA A 971 36.61 12.98 37.08
N LYS A 972 36.12 13.67 36.06
CA LYS A 972 36.62 15.00 35.65
C LYS A 972 36.55 16.02 36.79
N LYS A 973 35.47 16.03 37.58
CA LYS A 973 35.34 16.92 38.75
C LYS A 973 36.33 16.56 39.88
N LYS A 974 36.60 15.27 40.09
CA LYS A 974 37.63 14.82 41.06
C LYS A 974 39.03 15.23 40.62
N GLU A 975 39.34 15.16 39.33
CA GLU A 975 40.61 15.62 38.75
C GLU A 975 40.77 17.14 38.83
N GLU A 976 39.72 17.91 38.52
CA GLU A 976 39.72 19.38 38.64
C GLU A 976 39.97 19.83 40.09
N ALA A 977 39.38 19.15 41.08
CA ALA A 977 39.64 19.41 42.51
C ALA A 977 41.08 19.05 42.92
N SER A 978 41.64 17.97 42.37
CA SER A 978 43.03 17.55 42.63
C SER A 978 44.05 18.51 42.01
N HIS A 979 43.83 18.95 40.77
CA HIS A 979 44.69 19.92 40.09
C HIS A 979 44.71 21.28 40.81
N HIS A 980 43.56 21.74 41.31
CA HIS A 980 43.48 22.98 42.08
C HIS A 980 44.35 22.93 43.35
N MET A 981 44.39 21.79 44.05
CA MET A 981 45.22 21.63 45.25
C MET A 981 46.72 21.58 44.95
N VAL A 982 47.12 21.04 43.79
CA VAL A 982 48.51 21.10 43.34
C VAL A 982 48.92 22.55 43.03
N GLU A 983 48.07 23.29 42.33
CA GLU A 983 48.32 24.71 42.00
C GLU A 983 48.45 25.60 43.25
N VAL A 984 47.54 25.45 44.21
CA VAL A 984 47.62 26.15 45.51
C VAL A 984 48.93 25.83 46.22
N ARG A 985 49.37 24.56 46.21
CA ARG A 985 50.62 24.15 46.84
C ARG A 985 51.84 24.81 46.18
N GLU A 986 51.89 24.85 44.85
CA GLU A 986 52.97 25.51 44.11
C GLU A 986 53.02 27.02 44.39
N ASP A 987 51.86 27.68 44.40
CA ASP A 987 51.76 29.10 44.67
C ASP A 987 52.19 29.44 46.10
N LEU A 988 51.83 28.61 47.09
CA LEU A 988 52.30 28.78 48.47
C LEU A 988 53.82 28.60 48.56
N VAL A 989 54.42 27.67 47.82
CA VAL A 989 55.89 27.54 47.76
C VAL A 989 56.52 28.80 47.16
N ARG A 990 55.96 29.37 46.08
CA ARG A 990 56.41 30.65 45.52
C ARG A 990 56.27 31.78 46.54
N PHE A 991 55.18 31.78 47.32
CA PHE A 991 54.93 32.76 48.37
C PHE A 991 55.99 32.68 49.48
N PHE A 992 56.26 31.50 50.03
CA PHE A 992 57.27 31.33 51.08
C PHE A 992 58.69 31.64 50.58
N ARG A 993 58.98 31.39 49.29
CA ARG A 993 60.26 31.77 48.68
C ARG A 993 60.54 33.27 48.71
N LEU A 994 59.52 34.13 48.79
CA LEU A 994 59.75 35.58 48.97
C LEU A 994 60.51 35.90 50.26
N PHE A 995 60.32 35.07 51.29
CA PHE A 995 60.97 35.23 52.59
C PHE A 995 62.31 34.46 52.66
N TYR A 996 62.59 33.56 51.71
CA TYR A 996 63.75 32.69 51.75
C TYR A 996 64.99 33.36 51.15
N GLU A 997 65.98 33.65 52.00
CA GLU A 997 67.28 34.16 51.60
C GLU A 997 68.35 33.46 52.44
N ARG A 998 69.54 33.17 51.88
CA ARG A 998 70.70 32.63 52.66
C ARG A 998 70.39 31.42 53.56
N GLY A 999 69.58 30.46 53.10
CA GLY A 999 69.28 29.24 53.85
C GLY A 999 68.28 29.39 55.00
N ASN A 1000 67.55 30.51 55.09
CA ASN A 1000 66.49 30.67 56.10
C ASN A 1000 65.40 31.68 55.66
N PHE A 1001 64.31 31.76 56.42
CA PHE A 1001 63.31 32.83 56.24
C PHE A 1001 63.72 34.11 56.97
N TYR A 1002 63.68 35.22 56.25
CA TYR A 1002 63.96 36.56 56.73
C TYR A 1002 62.73 37.47 56.57
N PRO A 1003 62.50 38.42 57.49
CA PRO A 1003 61.41 39.38 57.35
C PRO A 1003 61.54 40.22 56.07
N GLN A 1004 60.44 40.41 55.36
CA GLN A 1004 60.38 41.16 54.09
C GLN A 1004 59.49 42.39 54.23
N LYS A 1005 59.87 43.52 53.61
CA LYS A 1005 59.05 44.75 53.65
C LYS A 1005 57.62 44.48 53.19
N GLN A 1006 56.62 45.00 53.91
CA GLN A 1006 55.22 44.73 53.58
C GLN A 1006 54.85 45.20 52.15
N GLU A 1007 55.40 46.33 51.72
CA GLU A 1007 55.24 46.85 50.35
C GLU A 1007 55.75 45.87 49.28
N ARG A 1008 56.89 45.20 49.53
CA ARG A 1008 57.48 44.23 48.59
C ARG A 1008 56.59 43.01 48.44
N VAL A 1009 56.05 42.48 49.54
CA VAL A 1009 55.17 41.31 49.51
C VAL A 1009 53.84 41.70 48.85
N ARG A 1010 53.21 42.80 49.26
CA ARG A 1010 51.93 43.28 48.70
C ARG A 1010 52.03 43.70 47.23
N GLY A 1011 53.21 44.14 46.77
CA GLY A 1011 53.45 44.50 45.38
C GLY A 1011 53.50 43.32 44.41
N MET A 1012 53.58 42.08 44.91
CA MET A 1012 53.58 40.87 44.07
C MET A 1012 52.15 40.39 43.84
N VAL A 1013 51.68 40.43 42.59
CA VAL A 1013 50.28 40.13 42.21
C VAL A 1013 49.77 38.79 42.76
N PHE A 1014 50.58 37.73 42.69
CA PHE A 1014 50.18 36.38 43.12
C PHE A 1014 50.00 36.23 44.64
N THR A 1015 50.54 37.16 45.44
CA THR A 1015 50.42 37.09 46.91
C THR A 1015 49.05 37.54 47.41
N GLY A 1016 48.33 38.36 46.64
CA GLY A 1016 47.07 38.97 47.05
C GLY A 1016 45.97 37.95 47.37
N LYS A 1017 45.94 36.82 46.65
CA LYS A 1017 44.98 35.72 46.85
C LYS A 1017 45.19 35.00 48.20
N TYR A 1018 46.42 34.91 48.69
CA TYR A 1018 46.79 34.08 49.84
C TYR A 1018 47.08 34.88 51.11
N LEU A 1019 47.69 36.07 50.98
CA LEU A 1019 48.17 36.89 52.09
C LEU A 1019 47.11 37.19 53.18
N PRO A 1020 45.86 37.57 52.87
CA PRO A 1020 44.85 37.87 53.90
C PRO A 1020 44.55 36.67 54.79
N THR A 1021 44.39 35.49 54.18
CA THR A 1021 44.10 34.24 54.89
C THR A 1021 45.32 33.77 55.69
N LEU A 1022 46.53 33.87 55.13
CA LEU A 1022 47.76 33.50 55.83
C LEU A 1022 48.05 34.39 57.05
N ILE A 1023 47.72 35.69 56.99
CA ILE A 1023 47.80 36.59 58.15
C ILE A 1023 46.72 36.24 59.18
N LYS A 1024 45.46 36.07 58.74
CA LYS A 1024 44.34 35.75 59.64
C LYS A 1024 44.57 34.45 60.43
N GLN A 1025 45.25 33.49 59.82
CA GLN A 1025 45.52 32.16 60.40
C GLN A 1025 46.90 32.07 61.08
N GLY A 1026 47.64 33.18 61.25
CA GLY A 1026 48.90 33.20 62.00
C GLY A 1026 50.07 32.48 61.30
N VAL A 1027 50.01 32.33 59.97
CA VAL A 1027 51.11 31.77 59.17
C VAL A 1027 52.16 32.86 58.88
N ILE A 1028 51.70 34.11 58.71
CA ILE A 1028 52.51 35.30 58.48
C ILE A 1028 52.12 36.38 59.49
N ASP A 1029 53.11 36.94 60.19
CA ASP A 1029 52.90 38.03 61.15
C ASP A 1029 53.51 39.34 60.66
N SER A 1030 52.93 40.46 61.10
CA SER A 1030 53.55 41.77 60.99
C SER A 1030 54.70 41.89 62.00
N PHE A 1031 55.89 42.29 61.54
CA PHE A 1031 57.11 42.37 62.33
C PHE A 1031 57.80 43.73 62.12
N VAL A 1032 58.36 44.31 63.18
CA VAL A 1032 59.20 45.52 63.13
C VAL A 1032 60.53 45.17 63.80
N ASP A 1033 61.65 45.45 63.14
CA ASP A 1033 62.99 45.16 63.69
C ASP A 1033 63.44 46.30 64.61
N ASP A 1034 63.46 46.04 65.92
CA ASP A 1034 63.87 47.00 66.95
C ASP A 1034 65.31 47.50 66.78
N LYS A 1035 66.17 46.78 66.05
CA LYS A 1035 67.57 47.15 65.78
C LYS A 1035 67.75 47.90 64.45
N LYS A 1036 66.73 47.93 63.59
CA LYS A 1036 66.75 48.59 62.27
C LYS A 1036 65.41 49.30 62.00
N THR A 1037 65.05 50.24 62.87
CA THR A 1037 63.81 51.03 62.81
C THR A 1037 63.62 51.80 61.50
N SER A 1038 64.68 52.07 60.73
CA SER A 1038 64.61 52.74 59.42
C SER A 1038 64.04 51.87 58.27
N LEU A 1039 63.81 50.56 58.48
CA LEU A 1039 63.32 49.65 57.43
C LEU A 1039 61.79 49.59 57.30
N GLY A 1040 61.05 50.18 58.24
CA GLY A 1040 59.58 50.16 58.26
C GLY A 1040 58.98 48.80 58.61
N PRO A 1041 57.63 48.65 58.58
CA PRO A 1041 56.95 47.40 58.90
C PRO A 1041 57.25 46.31 57.87
N GLN A 1042 57.47 45.10 58.36
CA GLN A 1042 57.79 43.91 57.59
C GLN A 1042 56.74 42.81 57.84
N TYR A 1043 56.76 41.79 56.99
CA TYR A 1043 56.12 40.50 57.23
C TYR A 1043 57.18 39.47 57.59
N ARG A 1044 56.85 38.52 58.48
CA ARG A 1044 57.71 37.40 58.84
C ARG A 1044 56.91 36.10 58.87
N VAL A 1045 57.51 35.01 58.38
CA VAL A 1045 56.98 33.66 58.56
C VAL A 1045 57.05 33.27 60.04
N THR A 1046 55.94 32.81 60.61
CA THR A 1046 55.91 32.47 62.04
C THR A 1046 56.72 31.22 62.35
N SER A 1047 57.17 31.08 63.61
CA SER A 1047 58.09 30.01 64.01
C SER A 1047 57.57 28.60 63.72
N ALA A 1048 56.24 28.41 63.79
CA ALA A 1048 55.57 27.16 63.48
C ALA A 1048 55.70 26.71 62.02
N PHE A 1049 56.01 27.64 61.09
CA PHE A 1049 56.11 27.36 59.65
C PHE A 1049 57.54 27.50 59.11
N ILE A 1050 58.53 27.79 59.96
CA ILE A 1050 59.97 27.76 59.58
C ILE A 1050 60.40 26.41 58.99
N PRO A 1051 59.91 25.23 59.42
CA PRO A 1051 60.29 23.96 58.82
C PRO A 1051 60.05 23.84 57.31
N ILE A 1052 59.20 24.69 56.71
CA ILE A 1052 59.01 24.79 55.25
C ILE A 1052 60.33 25.11 54.52
N VAL A 1053 61.31 25.75 55.19
CA VAL A 1053 62.66 25.95 54.64
C VAL A 1053 63.27 24.63 54.16
N LYS A 1054 63.11 23.53 54.92
CA LYS A 1054 63.64 22.21 54.54
C LYS A 1054 63.01 21.71 53.23
N TYR A 1055 61.71 21.96 53.04
CA TYR A 1055 61.01 21.63 51.80
C TYR A 1055 61.57 22.43 50.62
N ILE A 1056 61.81 23.74 50.81
CA ILE A 1056 62.36 24.60 49.77
C ILE A 1056 63.78 24.18 49.36
N GLU A 1057 64.59 23.74 50.32
CA GLU A 1057 65.98 23.34 50.10
C GLU A 1057 66.15 21.93 49.51
N GLN A 1058 65.44 20.94 50.05
CA GLN A 1058 65.72 19.53 49.80
C GLN A 1058 64.66 18.86 48.92
N GLY A 1059 63.46 19.46 48.81
CA GLY A 1059 62.28 18.78 48.28
C GLY A 1059 61.84 17.61 49.18
N GLY A 1060 60.57 17.21 49.13
CA GLY A 1060 60.03 16.09 49.93
C GLY A 1060 58.71 16.42 50.60
N ALA A 1061 58.24 15.61 51.56
CA ALA A 1061 57.00 15.89 52.29
C ALA A 1061 57.23 16.94 53.40
N CYS A 1062 56.30 17.89 53.57
CA CYS A 1062 56.36 18.90 54.64
C CYS A 1062 54.97 19.21 55.17
N ILE A 1063 54.76 18.85 56.43
CA ILE A 1063 53.44 18.92 57.06
C ILE A 1063 53.01 20.37 57.32
N GLU A 1064 53.95 21.28 57.52
CA GLU A 1064 53.69 22.71 57.68
C GLU A 1064 53.22 23.35 56.37
N LEU A 1065 53.77 22.92 55.23
CA LEU A 1065 53.31 23.34 53.91
C LEU A 1065 51.91 22.76 53.62
N ASP A 1066 51.67 21.50 53.99
CA ASP A 1066 50.36 20.85 53.85
C ASP A 1066 49.29 21.55 54.69
N ARG A 1067 49.60 21.91 55.95
CA ARG A 1067 48.71 22.70 56.82
C ARG A 1067 48.39 24.07 56.23
N ALA A 1068 49.36 24.73 55.61
CA ALA A 1068 49.13 26.00 54.94
C ALA A 1068 48.23 25.84 53.71
N ALA A 1069 48.39 24.77 52.92
CA ALA A 1069 47.56 24.48 51.75
C ALA A 1069 46.10 24.15 52.12
N GLN A 1070 45.88 23.42 53.22
CA GLN A 1070 44.53 23.07 53.71
C GLN A 1070 43.66 24.29 54.04
N LEU A 1071 44.25 25.45 54.33
CA LEU A 1071 43.50 26.70 54.56
C LEU A 1071 42.71 27.16 53.33
N PHE A 1072 42.96 26.58 52.16
CA PHE A 1072 42.38 26.94 50.88
C PHE A 1072 41.65 25.77 50.19
N ALA A 1073 41.41 24.65 50.88
CA ALA A 1073 40.85 23.41 50.32
C ALA A 1073 39.31 23.34 50.30
N LYS A 1074 38.61 24.45 50.09
CA LYS A 1074 37.13 24.47 50.06
C LYS A 1074 36.55 24.15 48.69
#